data_AF-A0A352DP17-F1
#
_entry.id   AF-A0A352DP17-F1
#
_cell.length_a   1.000
_cell.length_b   1.000
_cell.length_c   1.000
_cell.angle_alpha   90.00
_cell.angle_beta   90.00
_cell.angle_gamma   90.00
#
_symmetry.space_group_name_H-M   'P 1'
#
loop_
_entity.id
_entity.type
_entity.pdbx_description
1 polymer ?
#
loop_
_entity_poly.entity_id
_entity_poly.type
_entity_poly.pdbx_seq_one_letter_code
_entity_poly.pdbx_strand_id
1 'polypeptide(L)'
;MDAKGRIAVILPQVSSNTETGFIDTIHRGAVRYGYDTIVLTGAINYVDQHLEATYSRGQRNIYDLIMQGDFDGFIFEANLFCSETQRRLILDMLRQKGRPCVTVNYEQPYFPSVSADERIPLYLSAEHLIKEHGCRRLYCIGGNKGHKPSEERIDGFRKAMEENGLPCGDDCIFYGDYWRDIPHRIALDIAEGRLDMPDGVVCGSDIMASALCRTLMDNGVRVTEDIKVTGCDGSVISQSERITLTTVAGQEKINGALALGRLMELMGESTEGMDMRPELIIGESCGCGAGNDMPVNGSLSDIREYTGTVFELLEHRKTNSHGEIIRRMSECKDIYDVTGTFMGCCYMIPTGIRAELCLCEDWCRDMNDPSVFRTKGLPDRMVLGIEACYDSCDKMKEFMTRDVFPSLKKRHEPRLTVVTSLHYKGQIFGYVGFTYRKAVHIVLDEFYMSWCDAVSSGLNTVQNRMYKEYVNKRIESLSEFAPVLGIYNKRGLISKLMNIMAENSNSVLTLTLLSYIREERVRYSVPPINTIVNAIRLCDSRTVLASVADDIIAVVDSASDDREFSLSYAVRIAEAVHESYRGAVDIKQERIVYVSETISAADIFSIESLIGSMEDKLKGRIISAGSGTFSYRDSFNALRDDIFRHPEKEWNIETITRSIGLSKSHFHRIYKEFFGTSCKEDIITSRMDKVRWLLENTSLSVAQISEKCGYSNNSHFIRQFSSRMGMTPSAYRKRNGQKSK
;
A
#
# COMPACT_ATOMS: atom_id res chain seq x y z
N MET A 1 -11.86 -17.20 -38.49
CA MET A 1 -12.03 -15.82 -39.04
C MET A 1 -11.23 -14.92 -38.12
N ASP A 2 -10.47 -13.96 -38.65
CA ASP A 2 -9.74 -13.03 -37.78
C ASP A 2 -10.67 -11.97 -37.22
N ALA A 3 -10.39 -11.51 -36.00
CA ALA A 3 -11.08 -10.38 -35.40
C ALA A 3 -10.83 -9.10 -36.21
N LYS A 4 -11.91 -8.40 -36.56
CA LYS A 4 -11.90 -7.14 -37.32
C LYS A 4 -12.19 -5.90 -36.46
N GLY A 5 -12.70 -6.09 -35.25
CA GLY A 5 -13.16 -5.02 -34.36
C GLY A 5 -13.60 -5.54 -32.99
N ARG A 6 -14.11 -4.64 -32.14
CA ARG A 6 -14.47 -4.94 -30.75
C ARG A 6 -15.83 -4.38 -30.35
N ILE A 7 -16.63 -5.21 -29.68
CA ILE A 7 -17.90 -4.81 -29.05
C ILE A 7 -17.71 -4.86 -27.54
N ALA A 8 -18.08 -3.79 -26.85
CA ALA A 8 -18.11 -3.76 -25.41
C ALA A 8 -19.49 -4.15 -24.86
N VAL A 9 -19.52 -5.10 -23.93
CA VAL A 9 -20.72 -5.48 -23.17
C VAL A 9 -20.57 -4.95 -21.75
N ILE A 10 -21.45 -4.05 -21.34
CA ILE A 10 -21.34 -3.33 -20.07
C ILE A 10 -22.34 -3.92 -19.07
N LEU A 11 -21.80 -4.46 -17.98
CA LEU A 11 -22.55 -5.12 -16.89
C LEU A 11 -22.10 -4.58 -15.53
N PRO A 12 -22.94 -4.63 -14.48
CA PRO A 12 -22.52 -4.22 -13.14
C PRO A 12 -21.70 -5.30 -12.43
N GLN A 13 -22.08 -6.57 -12.64
CA GLN A 13 -21.43 -7.77 -12.11
C GLN A 13 -21.81 -8.98 -12.98
N VAL A 14 -21.08 -10.10 -12.82
CA VAL A 14 -21.42 -11.40 -13.44
C VAL A 14 -21.46 -12.45 -12.33
N SER A 15 -22.66 -12.70 -11.80
CA SER A 15 -22.84 -13.49 -10.56
C SER A 15 -23.67 -14.77 -10.71
N SER A 16 -24.36 -14.95 -11.83
CA SER A 16 -25.24 -16.10 -12.04
C SER A 16 -25.17 -16.62 -13.48
N ASN A 17 -25.84 -17.76 -13.69
CA ASN A 17 -25.94 -18.37 -15.01
C ASN A 17 -26.67 -17.47 -16.03
N THR A 18 -27.56 -16.58 -15.56
CA THR A 18 -28.32 -15.70 -16.47
C THR A 18 -27.40 -14.65 -17.13
N GLU A 19 -26.51 -13.99 -16.39
CA GLU A 19 -25.56 -13.04 -16.99
C GLU A 19 -24.59 -13.77 -17.94
N THR A 20 -24.16 -14.99 -17.59
CA THR A 20 -23.31 -15.78 -18.50
C THR A 20 -24.04 -16.19 -19.77
N GLY A 21 -25.34 -16.51 -19.71
CA GLY A 21 -26.16 -16.84 -20.89
C GLY A 21 -26.37 -15.64 -21.83
N PHE A 22 -26.55 -14.44 -21.26
CA PHE A 22 -26.58 -13.18 -22.00
C PHE A 22 -25.26 -12.93 -22.73
N ILE A 23 -24.13 -13.06 -22.02
CA ILE A 23 -22.78 -12.89 -22.59
C ILE A 23 -22.50 -13.94 -23.68
N ASP A 24 -22.84 -15.21 -23.44
CA ASP A 24 -22.61 -16.31 -24.39
C ASP A 24 -23.31 -16.05 -25.72
N THR A 25 -24.57 -15.63 -25.65
CA THR A 25 -25.38 -15.35 -26.84
C THR A 25 -24.77 -14.22 -27.67
N ILE A 26 -24.38 -13.12 -27.01
CA ILE A 26 -23.72 -11.99 -27.67
C ILE A 26 -22.40 -12.46 -28.29
N HIS A 27 -21.57 -13.18 -27.53
CA HIS A 27 -20.26 -13.59 -28.01
C HIS A 27 -20.36 -14.54 -29.23
N ARG A 28 -21.17 -15.59 -29.14
CA ARG A 28 -21.39 -16.54 -30.24
C ARG A 28 -21.92 -15.87 -31.50
N GLY A 29 -22.71 -14.82 -31.34
CA GLY A 29 -23.16 -14.01 -32.47
C GLY A 29 -22.08 -13.09 -33.01
N ALA A 30 -21.38 -12.34 -32.15
CA ALA A 30 -20.31 -11.42 -32.52
C ALA A 30 -19.18 -12.13 -33.28
N VAL A 31 -18.85 -13.36 -32.90
CA VAL A 31 -17.88 -14.24 -33.60
C VAL A 31 -18.26 -14.43 -35.07
N ARG A 32 -19.54 -14.54 -35.42
CA ARG A 32 -20.01 -14.70 -36.82
C ARG A 32 -19.70 -13.47 -37.68
N TYR A 33 -19.67 -12.30 -37.06
CA TYR A 33 -19.34 -11.03 -37.71
C TYR A 33 -17.86 -10.65 -37.58
N GLY A 34 -17.06 -11.46 -36.88
CA GLY A 34 -15.63 -11.23 -36.67
C GLY A 34 -15.30 -10.22 -35.56
N TYR A 35 -16.16 -10.04 -34.56
CA TYR A 35 -15.93 -9.07 -33.47
C TYR A 35 -15.51 -9.74 -32.16
N ASP A 36 -14.50 -9.18 -31.50
CA ASP A 36 -14.22 -9.48 -30.09
C ASP A 36 -15.36 -9.01 -29.19
N THR A 37 -15.58 -9.75 -28.10
CA THR A 37 -16.54 -9.40 -27.05
C THR A 37 -15.78 -9.05 -25.78
N ILE A 38 -15.79 -7.77 -25.41
CA ILE A 38 -15.11 -7.26 -24.23
C ILE A 38 -16.15 -6.92 -23.16
N VAL A 39 -16.20 -7.71 -22.10
CA VAL A 39 -17.12 -7.48 -20.98
C VAL A 39 -16.49 -6.50 -20.00
N LEU A 40 -17.05 -5.30 -19.89
CA LEU A 40 -16.67 -4.28 -18.93
C LEU A 40 -17.58 -4.42 -17.71
N THR A 41 -17.04 -4.91 -16.59
CA THR A 41 -17.85 -5.19 -15.41
C THR A 41 -17.18 -4.77 -14.12
N GLY A 42 -17.99 -4.28 -13.18
CA GLY A 42 -17.62 -4.25 -11.77
C GLY A 42 -17.62 -5.67 -11.21
N ALA A 43 -17.05 -5.83 -10.01
CA ALA A 43 -17.17 -7.08 -9.27
C ALA A 43 -18.42 -7.10 -8.36
N ILE A 44 -19.00 -5.93 -8.05
CA ILE A 44 -20.15 -5.82 -7.14
C ILE A 44 -21.12 -4.74 -7.61
N ASN A 45 -22.41 -5.06 -7.50
CA ASN A 45 -23.52 -4.18 -7.81
C ASN A 45 -24.21 -3.68 -6.53
N TYR A 46 -24.07 -2.38 -6.22
CA TYR A 46 -24.55 -1.79 -4.98
C TYR A 46 -25.65 -0.74 -5.19
N VAL A 47 -26.55 -0.61 -4.21
CA VAL A 47 -27.46 0.54 -4.07
C VAL A 47 -26.69 1.73 -3.48
N ASP A 48 -27.00 2.95 -3.93
CA ASP A 48 -26.25 4.18 -3.59
C ASP A 48 -26.07 4.43 -2.07
N GLN A 49 -26.93 3.89 -1.21
CA GLN A 49 -26.96 4.12 0.24
C GLN A 49 -25.98 3.26 1.06
N HIS A 50 -25.33 2.25 0.46
CA HIS A 50 -24.49 1.27 1.18
C HIS A 50 -22.98 1.37 0.89
N LEU A 51 -22.51 2.44 0.24
CA LEU A 51 -21.14 2.51 -0.26
C LEU A 51 -20.12 3.00 0.78
N GLU A 52 -19.06 2.21 0.98
CA GLU A 52 -17.75 2.80 1.26
C GLU A 52 -17.29 3.53 -0.02
N ALA A 53 -17.40 4.86 -0.03
CA ALA A 53 -17.19 5.70 -1.22
C ALA A 53 -15.85 5.44 -1.94
N THR A 54 -14.82 5.05 -1.18
CA THR A 54 -13.46 4.84 -1.67
C THR A 54 -13.32 3.56 -2.49
N TYR A 55 -13.91 2.45 -2.03
CA TYR A 55 -13.78 1.14 -2.68
C TYR A 55 -14.56 1.11 -4.00
N SER A 56 -15.82 1.54 -3.97
CA SER A 56 -16.67 1.54 -5.16
C SER A 56 -16.19 2.50 -6.25
N ARG A 57 -15.53 3.61 -5.88
CA ARG A 57 -14.86 4.48 -6.87
C ARG A 57 -13.77 3.73 -7.63
N GLY A 58 -12.99 2.91 -6.93
CA GLY A 58 -11.98 2.06 -7.55
C GLY A 58 -12.61 1.06 -8.53
N GLN A 59 -13.69 0.39 -8.15
CA GLN A 59 -14.38 -0.57 -9.04
C GLN A 59 -14.95 0.10 -10.29
N ARG A 60 -15.60 1.27 -10.14
CA ARG A 60 -16.23 2.01 -11.23
C ARG A 60 -15.25 2.51 -12.30
N ASN A 61 -13.97 2.63 -11.97
CA ASN A 61 -12.94 3.07 -12.92
C ASN A 61 -12.88 2.18 -14.18
N ILE A 62 -13.31 0.92 -14.11
CA ILE A 62 -13.31 0.06 -15.31
C ILE A 62 -14.14 0.64 -16.46
N TYR A 63 -15.23 1.36 -16.16
CA TYR A 63 -16.10 1.96 -17.17
C TYR A 63 -15.42 3.12 -17.91
N ASP A 64 -14.31 3.67 -17.41
CA ASP A 64 -13.50 4.68 -18.13
C ASP A 64 -12.92 4.14 -19.45
N LEU A 65 -12.86 2.80 -19.62
CA LEU A 65 -12.57 2.19 -20.91
C LEU A 65 -13.61 2.53 -21.99
N ILE A 66 -14.85 2.88 -21.64
CA ILE A 66 -15.83 3.37 -22.65
C ILE A 66 -15.26 4.56 -23.41
N MET A 67 -14.61 5.49 -22.69
CA MET A 67 -14.00 6.67 -23.27
C MET A 67 -12.65 6.36 -23.89
N GLN A 68 -11.81 5.60 -23.19
CA GLN A 68 -10.42 5.39 -23.60
C GLN A 68 -10.20 4.27 -24.61
N GLY A 69 -10.98 3.19 -24.53
CA GLY A 69 -10.91 2.02 -25.41
C GLY A 69 -11.45 2.32 -26.82
N ASP A 70 -10.85 1.68 -27.84
CA ASP A 70 -11.38 1.71 -29.21
C ASP A 70 -12.35 0.54 -29.41
N PHE A 71 -13.62 0.86 -29.22
CA PHE A 71 -14.75 -0.02 -29.43
C PHE A 71 -15.59 0.47 -30.62
N ASP A 72 -16.07 -0.47 -31.42
CA ASP A 72 -16.91 -0.21 -32.58
C ASP A 72 -18.40 -0.08 -32.20
N GLY A 73 -18.80 -0.73 -31.11
CA GLY A 73 -20.17 -0.70 -30.60
C GLY A 73 -20.29 -1.13 -29.15
N PHE A 74 -21.42 -0.79 -28.54
CA PHE A 74 -21.69 -1.03 -27.12
C PHE A 74 -23.05 -1.69 -26.91
N ILE A 75 -23.10 -2.71 -26.05
CA ILE A 75 -24.33 -3.26 -25.49
C ILE A 75 -24.32 -2.95 -23.99
N PHE A 76 -25.33 -2.23 -23.52
CA PHE A 76 -25.42 -1.80 -22.13
C PHE A 76 -26.67 -2.37 -21.46
N GLU A 77 -26.49 -3.37 -20.60
CA GLU A 77 -27.55 -3.93 -19.76
C GLU A 77 -27.76 -3.05 -18.53
N ALA A 78 -28.43 -1.92 -18.76
CA ALA A 78 -28.55 -0.83 -17.81
C ALA A 78 -29.51 -1.14 -16.66
N ASN A 79 -30.48 -2.02 -16.88
CA ASN A 79 -31.47 -2.37 -15.86
C ASN A 79 -30.86 -3.06 -14.65
N LEU A 80 -29.81 -3.87 -14.88
CA LEU A 80 -29.12 -4.57 -13.80
C LEU A 80 -28.41 -3.62 -12.83
N PHE A 81 -28.05 -2.38 -13.21
CA PHE A 81 -27.34 -1.47 -12.32
C PHE A 81 -28.26 -0.95 -11.20
N CYS A 82 -27.92 -1.22 -9.94
CA CYS A 82 -28.69 -0.72 -8.78
C CYS A 82 -28.54 0.78 -8.54
N SER A 83 -27.40 1.36 -8.95
CA SER A 83 -27.10 2.79 -8.79
C SER A 83 -27.55 3.59 -10.01
N GLU A 84 -28.57 4.42 -9.83
CA GLU A 84 -29.04 5.36 -10.87
C GLU A 84 -27.94 6.37 -11.23
N THR A 85 -27.14 6.78 -10.25
CA THR A 85 -26.00 7.69 -10.46
C THR A 85 -24.97 7.08 -11.41
N GLN A 86 -24.60 5.81 -11.19
CA GLN A 86 -23.65 5.09 -12.03
C GLN A 86 -24.23 4.81 -13.42
N ARG A 87 -25.51 4.45 -13.50
CA ARG A 87 -26.22 4.24 -14.77
C ARG A 87 -26.18 5.49 -15.65
N ARG A 88 -26.51 6.66 -15.08
CA ARG A 88 -26.46 7.95 -15.80
C ARG A 88 -25.05 8.30 -16.27
N LEU A 89 -24.05 8.11 -15.41
CA LEU A 89 -22.65 8.35 -15.78
C LEU A 89 -22.24 7.52 -17.01
N ILE A 90 -22.57 6.24 -17.02
CA ILE A 90 -22.27 5.34 -18.15
C ILE A 90 -23.01 5.79 -19.42
N LEU A 91 -24.30 6.16 -19.32
CA LEU A 91 -25.05 6.69 -20.47
C LEU A 91 -24.40 7.96 -21.04
N ASP A 92 -23.96 8.88 -20.19
CA ASP A 92 -23.30 10.11 -20.62
C ASP A 92 -21.95 9.82 -21.31
N MET A 93 -21.17 8.87 -20.79
CA MET A 93 -19.92 8.41 -21.43
C MET A 93 -20.19 7.79 -22.81
N LEU A 94 -21.21 6.93 -22.93
CA LEU A 94 -21.61 6.33 -24.20
C LEU A 94 -22.03 7.40 -25.22
N ARG A 95 -22.77 8.43 -24.77
CA ARG A 95 -23.20 9.54 -25.63
C ARG A 95 -22.01 10.35 -26.12
N GLN A 96 -21.08 10.66 -25.21
CA GLN A 96 -19.87 11.40 -25.52
C GLN A 96 -18.97 10.62 -26.48
N LYS A 97 -18.90 9.29 -26.34
CA LYS A 97 -18.12 8.41 -27.21
C LYS A 97 -18.67 8.37 -28.65
N GLY A 98 -19.98 8.51 -28.82
CA GLY A 98 -20.61 8.68 -30.14
C GLY A 98 -20.54 7.45 -31.05
N ARG A 99 -20.39 6.25 -30.47
CA ARG A 99 -20.43 4.97 -31.20
C ARG A 99 -21.82 4.33 -31.10
N PRO A 100 -22.20 3.44 -32.04
CA PRO A 100 -23.42 2.64 -31.94
C PRO A 100 -23.56 1.99 -30.57
N CYS A 101 -24.73 2.16 -29.95
CA CYS A 101 -25.03 1.60 -28.65
C CYS A 101 -26.49 1.13 -28.59
N VAL A 102 -26.71 0.02 -27.90
CA VAL A 102 -28.03 -0.52 -27.59
C VAL A 102 -28.15 -0.69 -26.07
N THR A 103 -29.23 -0.18 -25.49
CA THR A 103 -29.57 -0.46 -24.08
C THR A 103 -30.48 -1.67 -23.99
N VAL A 104 -30.38 -2.41 -22.90
CA VAL A 104 -31.22 -3.59 -22.65
C VAL A 104 -32.04 -3.37 -21.39
N ASN A 105 -33.34 -3.68 -21.46
CA ASN A 105 -34.31 -3.59 -20.36
C ASN A 105 -34.44 -2.22 -19.69
N TYR A 106 -34.02 -1.15 -20.37
CA TYR A 106 -34.03 0.20 -19.81
C TYR A 106 -34.34 1.23 -20.89
N GLU A 107 -35.58 1.71 -20.88
CA GLU A 107 -36.04 2.76 -21.78
C GLU A 107 -35.41 4.11 -21.42
N GLN A 108 -34.78 4.74 -22.41
CA GLN A 108 -34.13 6.05 -22.28
C GLN A 108 -34.06 6.75 -23.65
N PRO A 109 -33.90 8.08 -23.71
CA PRO A 109 -34.12 8.84 -24.95
C PRO A 109 -32.93 8.87 -25.93
N TYR A 110 -31.77 8.34 -25.58
CA TYR A 110 -30.50 8.53 -26.29
C TYR A 110 -30.09 7.37 -27.19
N PHE A 111 -30.49 6.13 -26.85
CA PHE A 111 -30.13 4.92 -27.59
C PHE A 111 -31.37 4.03 -27.78
N PRO A 112 -31.42 3.21 -28.83
CA PRO A 112 -32.46 2.19 -28.93
C PRO A 112 -32.36 1.22 -27.75
N SER A 113 -33.51 0.94 -27.14
CA SER A 113 -33.64 -0.09 -26.10
C SER A 113 -34.28 -1.33 -26.69
N VAL A 114 -33.80 -2.49 -26.26
CA VAL A 114 -34.43 -3.80 -26.55
C VAL A 114 -34.84 -4.48 -25.25
N SER A 115 -35.94 -5.21 -25.31
CA SER A 115 -36.46 -6.04 -24.23
C SER A 115 -37.21 -7.22 -24.83
N ALA A 116 -36.96 -8.40 -24.29
CA ALA A 116 -37.75 -9.58 -24.54
C ALA A 116 -39.15 -9.44 -23.89
N ASP A 117 -40.11 -10.19 -24.40
CA ASP A 117 -41.50 -10.09 -23.95
C ASP A 117 -41.67 -10.76 -22.58
N GLU A 118 -41.86 -9.95 -21.54
CA GLU A 118 -42.00 -10.42 -20.15
C GLU A 118 -43.33 -11.13 -19.87
N ARG A 119 -44.29 -11.13 -20.82
CA ARG A 119 -45.54 -11.89 -20.67
C ARG A 119 -45.34 -13.39 -20.87
N ILE A 120 -44.35 -13.78 -21.68
CA ILE A 120 -44.19 -15.18 -22.11
C ILE A 120 -43.87 -16.13 -20.93
N PRO A 121 -42.97 -15.81 -19.99
CA PRO A 121 -42.56 -16.78 -18.96
C PRO A 121 -43.72 -17.26 -18.07
N LEU A 122 -44.52 -16.32 -17.56
CA LEU A 122 -45.63 -16.64 -16.66
C LEU A 122 -46.81 -17.24 -17.45
N TYR A 123 -46.98 -16.85 -18.71
CA TYR A 123 -47.94 -17.49 -19.62
C TYR A 123 -47.61 -18.98 -19.77
N LEU A 124 -46.36 -19.32 -20.12
CA LEU A 124 -45.93 -20.70 -20.33
C LEU A 124 -46.02 -21.53 -19.03
N SER A 125 -45.61 -20.97 -17.90
CA SER A 125 -45.73 -21.65 -16.60
C SER A 125 -47.18 -21.94 -16.21
N ALA A 126 -48.08 -20.95 -16.39
CA ALA A 126 -49.50 -21.13 -16.12
C ALA A 126 -50.16 -22.11 -17.10
N GLU A 127 -49.90 -21.96 -18.39
CA GLU A 127 -50.41 -22.84 -19.44
C GLU A 127 -50.01 -24.29 -19.19
N HIS A 128 -48.76 -24.53 -18.75
CA HIS A 128 -48.30 -25.87 -18.38
C HIS A 128 -49.12 -26.46 -17.22
N LEU A 129 -49.32 -25.72 -16.13
CA LEU A 129 -50.13 -26.19 -15.00
C LEU A 129 -51.59 -26.45 -15.39
N ILE A 130 -52.16 -25.64 -16.29
CA ILE A 130 -53.54 -25.79 -16.74
C ILE A 130 -53.68 -27.00 -17.66
N LYS A 131 -52.84 -27.11 -18.70
CA LYS A 131 -53.00 -28.10 -19.77
C LYS A 131 -52.47 -29.48 -19.41
N GLU A 132 -51.30 -29.56 -18.76
CA GLU A 132 -50.65 -30.83 -18.45
C GLU A 132 -51.13 -31.40 -17.12
N HIS A 133 -51.51 -30.54 -16.16
CA HIS A 133 -51.88 -30.96 -14.80
C HIS A 133 -53.36 -30.75 -14.46
N GLY A 134 -54.13 -30.11 -15.35
CA GLY A 134 -55.55 -29.85 -15.13
C GLY A 134 -55.84 -28.88 -13.99
N CYS A 135 -54.86 -28.06 -13.57
CA CYS A 135 -55.05 -27.08 -12.51
C CYS A 135 -56.09 -26.03 -12.92
N ARG A 136 -57.00 -25.68 -12.00
CA ARG A 136 -58.10 -24.73 -12.24
C ARG A 136 -58.05 -23.52 -11.32
N ARG A 137 -57.57 -23.68 -10.08
CA ARG A 137 -57.35 -22.60 -9.12
C ARG A 137 -55.85 -22.35 -9.01
N LEU A 138 -55.37 -21.31 -9.69
CA LEU A 138 -53.97 -20.91 -9.65
C LEU A 138 -53.80 -19.59 -8.91
N TYR A 139 -52.72 -19.48 -8.14
CA TYR A 139 -52.23 -18.19 -7.63
C TYR A 139 -51.00 -17.74 -8.42
N CYS A 140 -50.84 -16.43 -8.56
CA CYS A 140 -49.66 -15.81 -9.16
C CYS A 140 -48.96 -14.93 -8.13
N ILE A 141 -47.68 -15.14 -7.92
CA ILE A 141 -46.83 -14.27 -7.10
C ILE A 141 -45.91 -13.48 -8.04
N GLY A 142 -46.29 -12.25 -8.36
CA GLY A 142 -45.50 -11.33 -9.18
C GLY A 142 -44.40 -10.62 -8.40
N GLY A 143 -43.70 -9.71 -9.07
CA GLY A 143 -42.72 -8.81 -8.46
C GLY A 143 -43.34 -7.53 -7.89
N ASN A 144 -42.57 -6.44 -7.92
CA ASN A 144 -42.97 -5.15 -7.38
C ASN A 144 -44.19 -4.57 -8.09
N LYS A 145 -45.23 -4.20 -7.32
CA LYS A 145 -46.45 -3.57 -7.84
C LYS A 145 -46.14 -2.26 -8.55
N GLY A 146 -46.72 -2.08 -9.74
CA GLY A 146 -46.52 -0.89 -10.58
C GLY A 146 -45.21 -0.86 -11.35
N HIS A 147 -44.34 -1.87 -11.20
CA HIS A 147 -43.14 -2.01 -12.02
C HIS A 147 -43.49 -2.72 -13.34
N LYS A 148 -43.23 -2.07 -14.48
CA LYS A 148 -43.66 -2.53 -15.82
C LYS A 148 -43.32 -4.01 -16.10
N PRO A 149 -42.08 -4.50 -15.94
CA PRO A 149 -41.77 -5.92 -16.12
C PRO A 149 -42.58 -6.88 -15.23
N SER A 150 -42.91 -6.45 -14.00
CA SER A 150 -43.74 -7.27 -13.09
C SER A 150 -45.18 -7.33 -13.55
N GLU A 151 -45.74 -6.21 -14.00
CA GLU A 151 -47.11 -6.15 -14.53
C GLU A 151 -47.22 -6.97 -15.82
N GLU A 152 -46.24 -6.88 -16.73
CA GLU A 152 -46.20 -7.68 -17.96
C GLU A 152 -46.13 -9.18 -17.66
N ARG A 153 -45.33 -9.61 -16.68
CA ARG A 153 -45.31 -10.99 -16.19
C ARG A 153 -46.70 -11.45 -15.72
N ILE A 154 -47.37 -10.64 -14.89
CA ILE A 154 -48.72 -10.95 -14.39
C ILE A 154 -49.74 -10.98 -15.54
N ASP A 155 -49.63 -10.09 -16.53
CA ASP A 155 -50.51 -10.10 -17.70
C ASP A 155 -50.36 -11.38 -18.53
N GLY A 156 -49.15 -11.94 -18.60
CA GLY A 156 -48.91 -13.28 -19.14
C GLY A 156 -49.71 -14.36 -18.43
N PHE A 157 -49.69 -14.37 -17.10
CA PHE A 157 -50.50 -15.28 -16.28
C PHE A 157 -52.00 -15.08 -16.52
N ARG A 158 -52.48 -13.82 -16.47
CA ARG A 158 -53.90 -13.49 -16.72
C ARG A 158 -54.37 -13.99 -18.08
N LYS A 159 -53.56 -13.79 -19.11
CA LYS A 159 -53.84 -14.25 -20.47
C LYS A 159 -53.96 -15.77 -20.55
N ALA A 160 -53.06 -16.51 -19.90
CA ALA A 160 -53.14 -17.97 -19.86
C ALA A 160 -54.42 -18.47 -19.17
N MET A 161 -54.82 -17.81 -18.07
CA MET A 161 -56.08 -18.12 -17.37
C MET A 161 -57.31 -17.83 -18.26
N GLU A 162 -57.33 -16.66 -18.92
CA GLU A 162 -58.41 -16.22 -19.81
C GLU A 162 -58.60 -17.18 -21.00
N GLU A 163 -57.51 -17.50 -21.73
CA GLU A 163 -57.56 -18.37 -22.91
C GLU A 163 -58.01 -19.80 -22.60
N ASN A 164 -57.87 -20.24 -21.34
CA ASN A 164 -58.35 -21.54 -20.87
C ASN A 164 -59.69 -21.44 -20.10
N GLY A 165 -60.34 -20.28 -20.09
CA GLY A 165 -61.66 -20.08 -19.49
C GLY A 165 -61.69 -20.22 -17.97
N LEU A 166 -60.59 -19.89 -17.28
CA LEU A 166 -60.47 -19.94 -15.83
C LEU A 166 -60.64 -18.54 -15.20
N PRO A 167 -61.25 -18.43 -14.01
CA PRO A 167 -61.39 -17.15 -13.33
C PRO A 167 -60.02 -16.65 -12.85
N CYS A 168 -59.73 -15.37 -13.10
CA CYS A 168 -58.53 -14.69 -12.62
C CYS A 168 -58.93 -13.32 -12.04
N GLY A 169 -59.15 -13.28 -10.72
CA GLY A 169 -59.47 -12.07 -9.97
C GLY A 169 -58.25 -11.46 -9.29
N ASP A 170 -58.44 -10.32 -8.61
CA ASP A 170 -57.37 -9.70 -7.81
C ASP A 170 -56.98 -10.56 -6.59
N ASP A 171 -57.83 -11.49 -6.17
CA ASP A 171 -57.63 -12.42 -5.06
C ASP A 171 -56.63 -13.53 -5.36
N CYS A 172 -56.36 -13.82 -6.65
CA CYS A 172 -55.35 -14.79 -7.05
C CYS A 172 -53.99 -14.17 -7.40
N ILE A 173 -53.81 -12.85 -7.21
CA ILE A 173 -52.59 -12.13 -7.58
C ILE A 173 -51.95 -11.51 -6.33
N PHE A 174 -50.70 -11.90 -6.07
CA PHE A 174 -49.90 -11.39 -4.97
C PHE A 174 -48.67 -10.67 -5.51
N TYR A 175 -48.37 -9.50 -4.96
CA TYR A 175 -47.17 -8.73 -5.33
C TYR A 175 -46.05 -8.99 -4.34
N GLY A 176 -44.92 -9.44 -4.85
CA GLY A 176 -43.67 -9.67 -4.17
C GLY A 176 -42.65 -8.56 -4.38
N ASP A 177 -41.41 -8.84 -3.98
CA ASP A 177 -40.21 -8.03 -4.23
C ASP A 177 -39.12 -8.88 -4.93
N TYR A 178 -39.54 -9.97 -5.60
CA TYR A 178 -38.68 -11.03 -6.13
C TYR A 178 -37.87 -11.79 -5.08
N TRP A 179 -38.17 -11.57 -3.78
CA TRP A 179 -37.46 -12.16 -2.65
C TRP A 179 -38.38 -13.03 -1.80
N ARG A 180 -37.92 -13.40 -0.60
CA ARG A 180 -38.46 -14.53 0.17
C ARG A 180 -39.66 -14.17 1.04
N ASP A 181 -39.86 -12.89 1.35
CA ASP A 181 -40.77 -12.45 2.40
C ASP A 181 -42.24 -12.70 2.03
N ILE A 182 -42.64 -12.29 0.83
CA ILE A 182 -44.01 -12.48 0.36
C ILE A 182 -44.33 -13.95 0.10
N PRO A 183 -43.51 -14.74 -0.62
CA PRO A 183 -43.72 -16.18 -0.75
C PRO A 183 -43.83 -16.91 0.59
N HIS A 184 -42.99 -16.56 1.56
CA HIS A 184 -43.06 -17.13 2.91
C HIS A 184 -44.40 -16.86 3.58
N ARG A 185 -44.87 -15.60 3.55
CA ARG A 185 -46.18 -15.24 4.10
C ARG A 185 -47.33 -16.00 3.42
N ILE A 186 -47.34 -16.06 2.08
CA ILE A 186 -48.38 -16.76 1.33
C ILE A 186 -48.39 -18.26 1.65
N ALA A 187 -47.22 -18.90 1.75
CA ALA A 187 -47.14 -20.30 2.15
C ALA A 187 -47.69 -20.55 3.56
N LEU A 188 -47.40 -19.67 4.52
CA LEU A 188 -47.96 -19.76 5.88
C LEU A 188 -49.48 -19.58 5.86
N ASP A 189 -49.97 -18.58 5.14
CA ASP A 189 -51.41 -18.32 5.03
C ASP A 189 -52.16 -19.51 4.41
N ILE A 190 -51.56 -20.20 3.43
CA ILE A 190 -52.10 -21.45 2.88
C ILE A 190 -52.05 -22.58 3.92
N ALA A 191 -50.91 -22.81 4.57
CA ALA A 191 -50.72 -23.91 5.52
C ALA A 191 -51.63 -23.77 6.76
N GLU A 192 -51.90 -22.53 7.18
CA GLU A 192 -52.78 -22.22 8.31
C GLU A 192 -54.26 -22.11 7.92
N GLY A 193 -54.59 -22.26 6.62
CA GLY A 193 -55.96 -22.17 6.10
C GLY A 193 -56.54 -20.75 6.12
N ARG A 194 -55.70 -19.71 6.19
CA ARG A 194 -56.09 -18.30 6.01
C ARG A 194 -56.34 -17.96 4.54
N LEU A 195 -55.65 -18.64 3.63
CA LEU A 195 -55.92 -18.65 2.20
C LEU A 195 -56.39 -20.05 1.78
N ASP A 196 -57.34 -20.10 0.86
CA ASP A 196 -57.75 -21.36 0.24
C ASP A 196 -56.56 -22.00 -0.48
N MET A 197 -56.46 -23.33 -0.37
CA MET A 197 -55.44 -24.12 -1.05
C MET A 197 -55.63 -24.04 -2.59
N PRO A 198 -54.67 -23.51 -3.36
CA PRO A 198 -54.71 -23.54 -4.82
C PRO A 198 -54.26 -24.90 -5.37
N ASP A 199 -54.62 -25.23 -6.61
CA ASP A 199 -54.07 -26.39 -7.32
C ASP A 199 -52.59 -26.17 -7.68
N GLY A 200 -52.20 -24.90 -7.86
CA GLY A 200 -50.83 -24.53 -8.10
C GLY A 200 -50.53 -23.04 -7.96
N VAL A 201 -49.26 -22.72 -7.84
CA VAL A 201 -48.76 -21.35 -7.72
C VAL A 201 -47.70 -21.08 -8.79
N VAL A 202 -47.89 -20.00 -9.53
CA VAL A 202 -46.96 -19.50 -10.54
C VAL A 202 -46.18 -18.34 -9.94
N CYS A 203 -44.88 -18.53 -9.71
CA CYS A 203 -44.02 -17.51 -9.13
C CYS A 203 -43.24 -16.77 -10.22
N GLY A 204 -43.16 -15.45 -10.08
CA GLY A 204 -42.45 -14.57 -10.99
C GLY A 204 -40.92 -14.64 -10.92
N SER A 205 -40.33 -15.49 -10.07
CA SER A 205 -38.90 -15.84 -10.07
C SER A 205 -38.66 -17.19 -9.37
N ASP A 206 -37.54 -17.84 -9.67
CA ASP A 206 -37.14 -19.11 -9.07
C ASP A 206 -36.83 -18.97 -7.58
N ILE A 207 -36.37 -17.80 -7.14
CA ILE A 207 -36.10 -17.52 -5.72
C ILE A 207 -37.41 -17.48 -4.93
N MET A 208 -38.46 -16.88 -5.50
CA MET A 208 -39.79 -16.86 -4.90
C MET A 208 -40.40 -18.28 -4.86
N ALA A 209 -40.29 -19.03 -5.96
CA ALA A 209 -40.74 -20.43 -6.02
C ALA A 209 -40.04 -21.31 -4.99
N SER A 210 -38.71 -21.23 -4.87
CA SER A 210 -37.93 -21.98 -3.88
C SER A 210 -38.38 -21.64 -2.45
N ALA A 211 -38.53 -20.36 -2.12
CA ALA A 211 -38.98 -19.92 -0.79
C ALA A 211 -40.39 -20.40 -0.45
N LEU A 212 -41.30 -20.36 -1.43
CA LEU A 212 -42.66 -20.89 -1.30
C LEU A 212 -42.63 -22.40 -1.03
N CYS A 213 -41.94 -23.17 -1.88
CA CYS A 213 -41.80 -24.62 -1.75
C CYS A 213 -41.26 -25.02 -0.38
N ARG A 214 -40.17 -24.38 0.06
CA ARG A 214 -39.56 -24.64 1.37
C ARG A 214 -40.54 -24.38 2.51
N THR A 215 -41.19 -23.23 2.49
CA THR A 215 -42.12 -22.85 3.57
C THR A 215 -43.35 -23.76 3.61
N LEU A 216 -43.92 -24.13 2.46
CA LEU A 216 -45.04 -25.06 2.38
C LEU A 216 -44.66 -26.42 2.99
N MET A 217 -43.54 -27.00 2.55
CA MET A 217 -43.06 -28.30 3.02
C MET A 217 -42.73 -28.30 4.52
N ASP A 218 -42.08 -27.23 5.01
CA ASP A 218 -41.75 -27.09 6.44
C ASP A 218 -43.01 -26.97 7.33
N ASN A 219 -44.15 -26.58 6.75
CA ASN A 219 -45.45 -26.48 7.43
C ASN A 219 -46.44 -27.59 7.03
N GLY A 220 -45.93 -28.70 6.50
CA GLY A 220 -46.71 -29.93 6.28
C GLY A 220 -47.58 -29.94 5.02
N VAL A 221 -47.46 -28.95 4.14
CA VAL A 221 -48.10 -28.94 2.81
C VAL A 221 -47.14 -29.59 1.80
N ARG A 222 -47.57 -30.64 1.11
CA ARG A 222 -46.70 -31.36 0.17
C ARG A 222 -46.66 -30.67 -1.19
N VAL A 223 -45.45 -30.35 -1.63
CA VAL A 223 -45.14 -30.07 -3.03
C VAL A 223 -44.56 -31.37 -3.60
N THR A 224 -45.21 -32.05 -4.54
CA THR A 224 -46.17 -31.57 -5.56
C THR A 224 -47.62 -32.05 -5.38
N GLU A 225 -47.90 -32.92 -4.41
CA GLU A 225 -49.16 -33.66 -4.30
C GLU A 225 -50.34 -32.77 -3.90
N ASP A 226 -50.11 -31.83 -2.98
CA ASP A 226 -51.15 -30.92 -2.51
C ASP A 226 -51.15 -29.62 -3.33
N ILE A 227 -49.97 -29.10 -3.67
CA ILE A 227 -49.79 -27.90 -4.48
C ILE A 227 -48.65 -28.09 -5.50
N LYS A 228 -48.89 -27.68 -6.74
CA LYS A 228 -47.85 -27.55 -7.77
C LYS A 228 -47.23 -26.17 -7.76
N VAL A 229 -45.91 -26.06 -7.95
CA VAL A 229 -45.22 -24.76 -7.96
C VAL A 229 -44.38 -24.63 -9.23
N THR A 230 -44.44 -23.47 -9.86
CA THR A 230 -43.56 -23.11 -10.98
C THR A 230 -42.81 -21.82 -10.68
N GLY A 231 -41.57 -21.75 -11.16
CA GLY A 231 -40.73 -20.55 -11.12
C GLY A 231 -40.61 -19.87 -12.49
N CYS A 232 -39.66 -18.95 -12.55
CA CYS A 232 -39.28 -18.17 -13.71
C CYS A 232 -37.80 -17.82 -13.55
N ASP A 233 -37.06 -17.66 -14.65
CA ASP A 233 -35.66 -17.22 -14.76
C ASP A 233 -34.65 -18.35 -15.07
N GLY A 234 -34.93 -19.61 -14.76
CA GLY A 234 -33.98 -20.71 -15.00
C GLY A 234 -32.67 -20.56 -14.22
N SER A 235 -32.74 -20.03 -13.00
CA SER A 235 -31.58 -19.85 -12.13
C SER A 235 -31.06 -21.19 -11.63
N VAL A 236 -29.77 -21.27 -11.26
CA VAL A 236 -29.16 -22.44 -10.61
C VAL A 236 -29.97 -22.94 -9.42
N ILE A 237 -30.62 -22.03 -8.66
CA ILE A 237 -31.44 -22.41 -7.50
C ILE A 237 -32.57 -23.37 -7.87
N SER A 238 -33.07 -23.32 -9.12
CA SER A 238 -34.10 -24.24 -9.61
C SER A 238 -33.67 -25.70 -9.61
N GLN A 239 -32.35 -25.98 -9.67
CA GLN A 239 -31.80 -27.33 -9.77
C GLN A 239 -31.10 -27.81 -8.49
N SER A 240 -30.93 -26.95 -7.48
CA SER A 240 -30.13 -27.25 -6.28
C SER A 240 -30.95 -27.42 -5.00
N GLU A 241 -32.26 -27.22 -5.05
CA GLU A 241 -33.16 -27.34 -3.89
C GLU A 241 -33.59 -28.80 -3.65
N ARG A 242 -34.23 -29.07 -2.49
CA ARG A 242 -34.76 -30.40 -2.14
C ARG A 242 -35.73 -30.96 -3.18
N ILE A 243 -36.45 -30.07 -3.86
CA ILE A 243 -37.32 -30.38 -4.99
C ILE A 243 -36.86 -29.49 -6.15
N THR A 244 -36.57 -30.11 -7.29
CA THR A 244 -36.20 -29.35 -8.49
C THR A 244 -37.40 -28.56 -9.00
N LEU A 245 -37.20 -27.28 -9.31
CA LEU A 245 -38.26 -26.39 -9.74
C LEU A 245 -38.51 -26.55 -11.25
N THR A 246 -39.79 -26.65 -11.61
CA THR A 246 -40.26 -26.40 -12.96
C THR A 246 -40.25 -24.90 -13.21
N THR A 247 -39.56 -24.44 -14.26
CA THR A 247 -39.29 -23.01 -14.50
C THR A 247 -39.19 -22.70 -15.98
N VAL A 248 -39.40 -21.45 -16.37
CA VAL A 248 -39.18 -20.97 -17.75
C VAL A 248 -37.89 -20.15 -17.81
N ALA A 249 -37.00 -20.50 -18.74
CA ALA A 249 -35.66 -19.94 -18.88
C ALA A 249 -35.41 -19.39 -20.29
N GLY A 250 -34.33 -18.61 -20.47
CA GLY A 250 -33.84 -18.17 -21.79
C GLY A 250 -34.16 -16.73 -22.17
N GLN A 251 -34.83 -15.98 -21.30
CA GLN A 251 -35.17 -14.57 -21.53
C GLN A 251 -33.92 -13.69 -21.72
N GLU A 252 -32.87 -13.97 -20.94
CA GLU A 252 -31.56 -13.34 -21.01
C GLU A 252 -30.85 -13.61 -22.36
N LYS A 253 -31.01 -14.82 -22.92
CA LYS A 253 -30.46 -15.17 -24.23
C LYS A 253 -31.16 -14.38 -25.33
N ILE A 254 -32.50 -14.29 -25.26
CA ILE A 254 -33.30 -13.49 -26.20
C ILE A 254 -32.88 -12.02 -26.14
N ASN A 255 -32.74 -11.46 -24.94
CA ASN A 255 -32.24 -10.09 -24.75
C ASN A 255 -30.85 -9.90 -25.40
N GLY A 256 -29.92 -10.85 -25.20
CA GLY A 256 -28.61 -10.82 -25.84
C GLY A 256 -28.67 -10.87 -27.36
N ALA A 257 -29.53 -11.73 -27.92
CA ALA A 257 -29.75 -11.85 -29.36
C ALA A 257 -30.35 -10.59 -29.98
N LEU A 258 -31.39 -10.03 -29.34
CA LEU A 258 -32.02 -8.77 -29.77
C LEU A 258 -31.02 -7.61 -29.71
N ALA A 259 -30.23 -7.53 -28.63
CA ALA A 259 -29.26 -6.46 -28.45
C ALA A 259 -28.15 -6.50 -29.48
N LEU A 260 -27.60 -7.70 -29.73
CA LEU A 260 -26.59 -7.90 -30.75
C LEU A 260 -27.16 -7.62 -32.15
N GLY A 261 -28.32 -8.19 -32.49
CA GLY A 261 -28.97 -7.96 -33.78
C GLY A 261 -29.17 -6.47 -34.04
N ARG A 262 -29.72 -5.76 -33.07
CA ARG A 262 -29.93 -4.31 -33.18
C ARG A 262 -28.62 -3.54 -33.29
N LEU A 263 -27.57 -3.94 -32.57
CA LEU A 263 -26.26 -3.29 -32.67
C LEU A 263 -25.63 -3.52 -34.06
N MET A 264 -25.71 -4.74 -34.59
CA MET A 264 -25.20 -5.08 -35.92
C MET A 264 -25.92 -4.27 -37.02
N GLU A 265 -27.24 -4.11 -36.94
CA GLU A 265 -28.00 -3.23 -37.83
C GLU A 265 -27.51 -1.78 -37.79
N LEU A 266 -27.27 -1.24 -36.58
CA LEU A 266 -26.74 0.13 -36.42
C LEU A 266 -25.32 0.27 -36.98
N MET A 267 -24.56 -0.82 -37.01
CA MET A 267 -23.21 -0.88 -37.57
C MET A 267 -23.22 -1.15 -39.10
N GLY A 268 -24.40 -1.30 -39.72
CA GLY A 268 -24.56 -1.49 -41.16
C GLY A 268 -24.40 -2.94 -41.63
N GLU A 269 -24.44 -3.91 -40.72
CA GLU A 269 -24.35 -5.34 -41.03
C GLU A 269 -25.74 -5.91 -41.35
N SER A 270 -25.79 -6.91 -42.23
CA SER A 270 -27.02 -7.66 -42.51
C SER A 270 -27.25 -8.72 -41.44
N THR A 271 -28.42 -8.72 -40.81
CA THR A 271 -28.73 -9.66 -39.73
C THR A 271 -29.75 -10.71 -40.14
N GLU A 272 -29.35 -11.98 -40.06
CA GLU A 272 -30.30 -13.09 -39.94
C GLU A 272 -30.58 -13.24 -38.44
N GLY A 273 -31.75 -12.79 -37.98
CA GLY A 273 -32.10 -12.84 -36.55
C GLY A 273 -31.88 -14.22 -35.94
N MET A 274 -31.51 -14.28 -34.65
CA MET A 274 -31.38 -15.55 -33.96
C MET A 274 -32.76 -16.00 -33.47
N ASP A 275 -33.25 -17.14 -33.96
CA ASP A 275 -34.48 -17.76 -33.44
C ASP A 275 -34.19 -18.30 -32.04
N MET A 276 -34.59 -17.55 -31.03
CA MET A 276 -34.49 -17.90 -29.62
C MET A 276 -35.87 -17.76 -28.99
N ARG A 277 -36.24 -18.74 -28.17
CA ARG A 277 -37.52 -18.79 -27.49
C ARG A 277 -37.32 -19.19 -26.04
N PRO A 278 -38.17 -18.71 -25.12
CA PRO A 278 -38.13 -19.20 -23.74
C PRO A 278 -38.43 -20.70 -23.73
N GLU A 279 -37.71 -21.43 -22.89
CA GLU A 279 -37.85 -22.88 -22.74
C GLU A 279 -38.42 -23.21 -21.37
N LEU A 280 -39.48 -24.04 -21.35
CA LEU A 280 -39.95 -24.65 -20.12
C LEU A 280 -38.97 -25.76 -19.71
N ILE A 281 -38.38 -25.60 -18.52
CA ILE A 281 -37.54 -26.57 -17.85
C ILE A 281 -38.41 -27.33 -16.85
N ILE A 282 -38.54 -28.63 -17.07
CA ILE A 282 -39.30 -29.52 -16.19
C ILE A 282 -38.46 -29.89 -14.98
N GLY A 283 -39.03 -29.68 -13.80
CA GLY A 283 -38.53 -30.18 -12.51
C GLY A 283 -39.60 -31.03 -11.80
N GLU A 284 -39.31 -31.41 -10.57
CA GLU A 284 -40.22 -32.19 -9.71
C GLU A 284 -41.38 -31.36 -9.16
N SER A 285 -41.25 -30.03 -9.05
CA SER A 285 -42.22 -29.17 -8.34
C SER A 285 -43.62 -29.08 -8.96
N CYS A 286 -43.78 -29.48 -10.23
CA CYS A 286 -45.09 -29.64 -10.85
C CYS A 286 -45.56 -31.11 -10.91
N GLY A 287 -44.68 -32.06 -10.60
CA GLY A 287 -44.93 -33.50 -10.66
C GLY A 287 -44.52 -34.20 -11.94
N CYS A 288 -44.15 -33.47 -13.00
CA CYS A 288 -43.65 -34.11 -14.24
C CYS A 288 -42.26 -34.75 -14.08
N GLY A 289 -41.37 -34.16 -13.26
CA GLY A 289 -39.98 -34.64 -13.07
C GLY A 289 -39.82 -35.93 -12.24
N ALA A 290 -40.90 -36.50 -11.70
CA ALA A 290 -40.86 -37.69 -10.84
C ALA A 290 -40.70 -39.02 -11.62
N GLY A 291 -40.75 -38.99 -12.96
CA GLY A 291 -40.50 -40.14 -13.84
C GLY A 291 -39.11 -40.09 -14.51
N ASN A 292 -38.52 -41.25 -14.82
CA ASN A 292 -37.17 -41.40 -15.38
C ASN A 292 -36.95 -40.79 -16.80
N ASP A 293 -37.97 -40.18 -17.42
CA ASP A 293 -37.89 -39.58 -18.74
C ASP A 293 -37.97 -38.04 -18.65
N MET A 294 -36.98 -37.41 -18.01
CA MET A 294 -36.87 -35.94 -18.07
C MET A 294 -36.41 -35.52 -19.48
N PRO A 295 -37.19 -34.69 -20.20
CA PRO A 295 -36.77 -34.20 -21.51
C PRO A 295 -35.50 -33.36 -21.38
N VAL A 296 -34.48 -33.69 -22.18
CA VAL A 296 -33.24 -32.90 -22.25
C VAL A 296 -33.54 -31.64 -23.06
N ASN A 297 -33.47 -30.47 -22.43
CA ASN A 297 -33.52 -29.18 -23.10
C ASN A 297 -32.17 -28.44 -22.98
N GLY A 298 -31.91 -27.49 -23.89
CA GLY A 298 -30.64 -26.78 -23.95
C GLY A 298 -30.40 -25.95 -22.70
N SER A 299 -31.43 -25.27 -22.20
CA SER A 299 -31.34 -24.42 -21.01
C SER A 299 -30.98 -25.20 -19.73
N LEU A 300 -31.51 -26.41 -19.53
CA LEU A 300 -31.12 -27.28 -18.42
C LEU A 300 -29.68 -27.76 -18.55
N SER A 301 -29.22 -28.06 -19.77
CA SER A 301 -27.81 -28.41 -20.01
C SER A 301 -26.89 -27.26 -19.58
N ASP A 302 -27.23 -26.02 -19.94
CA ASP A 302 -26.44 -24.84 -19.59
C ASP A 302 -26.41 -24.60 -18.07
N ILE A 303 -27.57 -24.73 -17.39
CA ILE A 303 -27.65 -24.60 -15.92
C ILE A 303 -26.78 -25.68 -15.25
N ARG A 304 -26.83 -26.92 -15.74
CA ARG A 304 -26.01 -28.03 -15.22
C ARG A 304 -24.52 -27.81 -15.48
N GLU A 305 -24.14 -27.32 -16.67
CA GLU A 305 -22.75 -26.98 -16.99
C GLU A 305 -22.22 -25.85 -16.09
N TYR A 306 -23.02 -24.80 -15.85
CA TYR A 306 -22.67 -23.72 -14.92
C TYR A 306 -22.53 -24.26 -13.48
N THR A 307 -23.49 -25.06 -13.02
CA THR A 307 -23.48 -25.66 -11.68
C THR A 307 -22.26 -26.56 -11.49
N GLY A 308 -21.96 -27.42 -12.48
CA GLY A 308 -20.77 -28.26 -12.50
C GLY A 308 -19.49 -27.45 -12.46
N THR A 309 -19.41 -26.38 -13.26
CA THR A 309 -18.29 -25.43 -13.23
C THR A 309 -18.13 -24.86 -11.83
N VAL A 310 -19.16 -24.23 -11.26
CA VAL A 310 -19.09 -23.65 -9.90
C VAL A 310 -18.65 -24.69 -8.86
N PHE A 311 -19.15 -25.92 -8.94
CA PHE A 311 -18.77 -26.99 -8.02
C PHE A 311 -17.29 -27.38 -8.16
N GLU A 312 -16.81 -27.59 -9.40
CA GLU A 312 -15.39 -27.85 -9.68
C GLU A 312 -14.50 -26.72 -9.13
N LEU A 313 -14.94 -25.47 -9.28
CA LEU A 313 -14.23 -24.32 -8.74
C LEU A 313 -14.19 -24.32 -7.22
N LEU A 314 -15.31 -24.57 -6.56
CA LEU A 314 -15.36 -24.66 -5.12
C LEU A 314 -14.46 -25.78 -4.60
N GLU A 315 -14.41 -26.94 -5.26
CA GLU A 315 -13.48 -28.03 -4.94
C GLU A 315 -12.02 -27.64 -5.16
N HIS A 316 -11.68 -27.04 -6.31
CA HIS A 316 -10.34 -26.53 -6.57
C HIS A 316 -9.92 -25.48 -5.53
N ARG A 317 -10.85 -24.62 -5.09
CA ARG A 317 -10.57 -23.57 -4.10
C ARG A 317 -10.47 -24.11 -2.67
N LYS A 318 -11.12 -25.22 -2.31
CA LYS A 318 -10.90 -25.90 -1.02
C LYS A 318 -9.43 -26.29 -0.81
N THR A 319 -8.73 -26.63 -1.89
CA THR A 319 -7.30 -27.00 -1.84
C THR A 319 -6.36 -25.79 -1.97
N ASN A 320 -6.86 -24.62 -2.39
CA ASN A 320 -6.08 -23.41 -2.61
C ASN A 320 -6.52 -22.31 -1.62
N SER A 321 -5.72 -22.06 -0.59
CA SER A 321 -6.08 -21.04 0.40
C SER A 321 -5.96 -19.63 -0.19
N HIS A 322 -7.00 -18.79 -0.01
CA HIS A 322 -6.92 -17.34 -0.22
C HIS A 322 -5.70 -16.72 0.49
N GLY A 323 -5.35 -17.27 1.65
CA GLY A 323 -4.19 -16.85 2.42
C GLY A 323 -2.88 -17.00 1.65
N GLU A 324 -2.73 -17.97 0.76
CA GLU A 324 -1.46 -18.19 0.05
C GLU A 324 -1.16 -17.08 -0.95
N ILE A 325 -2.13 -16.65 -1.78
CA ILE A 325 -1.89 -15.52 -2.69
C ILE A 325 -1.64 -14.23 -1.90
N ILE A 326 -2.42 -13.96 -0.85
CA ILE A 326 -2.23 -12.78 -0.01
C ILE A 326 -0.82 -12.79 0.62
N ARG A 327 -0.39 -13.93 1.16
CA ARG A 327 0.94 -14.11 1.74
C ARG A 327 2.04 -13.85 0.71
N ARG A 328 1.99 -14.51 -0.45
CA ARG A 328 2.98 -14.31 -1.53
C ARG A 328 3.01 -12.85 -2.03
N MET A 329 1.84 -12.23 -2.21
CA MET A 329 1.74 -10.83 -2.62
C MET A 329 2.34 -9.88 -1.58
N SER A 330 2.13 -10.15 -0.29
CA SER A 330 2.71 -9.34 0.79
C SER A 330 4.24 -9.47 0.93
N GLU A 331 4.82 -10.53 0.37
CA GLU A 331 6.26 -10.80 0.39
C GLU A 331 6.98 -10.27 -0.86
N CYS A 332 6.22 -9.86 -1.89
CA CYS A 332 6.76 -9.38 -3.16
C CYS A 332 7.70 -8.19 -2.94
N LYS A 333 8.87 -8.24 -3.60
CA LYS A 333 9.92 -7.24 -3.40
C LYS A 333 9.97 -6.19 -4.46
N ASP A 334 9.67 -6.61 -5.68
CA ASP A 334 9.59 -5.75 -6.83
C ASP A 334 8.40 -6.16 -7.69
N ILE A 335 8.22 -5.44 -8.79
CA ILE A 335 7.13 -5.69 -9.70
C ILE A 335 7.27 -7.05 -10.44
N TYR A 336 8.48 -7.59 -10.57
CA TYR A 336 8.69 -8.91 -11.15
C TYR A 336 8.17 -10.00 -10.23
N ASP A 337 8.37 -9.89 -8.91
CA ASP A 337 7.76 -10.79 -7.93
C ASP A 337 6.23 -10.74 -8.00
N VAL A 338 5.64 -9.55 -8.15
CA VAL A 338 4.17 -9.39 -8.29
C VAL A 338 3.68 -10.07 -9.56
N THR A 339 4.31 -9.82 -10.70
CA THR A 339 3.93 -10.46 -11.97
C THR A 339 4.14 -11.98 -11.96
N GLY A 340 5.23 -12.45 -11.35
CA GLY A 340 5.50 -13.88 -11.16
C GLY A 340 4.48 -14.55 -10.25
N THR A 341 4.08 -13.89 -9.16
CA THR A 341 3.02 -14.37 -8.26
C THR A 341 1.66 -14.35 -8.95
N PHE A 342 1.35 -13.27 -9.68
CA PHE A 342 0.14 -13.17 -10.51
C PHE A 342 0.04 -14.37 -11.46
N MET A 343 1.08 -14.63 -12.25
CA MET A 343 1.12 -15.76 -13.18
C MET A 343 1.01 -17.10 -12.44
N GLY A 344 1.78 -17.25 -11.35
CA GLY A 344 1.78 -18.44 -10.51
C GLY A 344 0.47 -18.71 -9.79
N CYS A 345 -0.44 -17.73 -9.68
CA CYS A 345 -1.75 -17.85 -9.07
C CYS A 345 -2.91 -17.66 -10.08
N CYS A 346 -2.63 -17.46 -11.37
CA CYS A 346 -3.67 -17.33 -12.41
C CYS A 346 -4.51 -18.61 -12.55
N TYR A 347 -3.94 -19.79 -12.25
CA TYR A 347 -4.67 -21.06 -12.27
C TYR A 347 -5.86 -21.09 -11.31
N MET A 348 -5.87 -20.21 -10.30
CA MET A 348 -6.98 -20.07 -9.34
C MET A 348 -8.19 -19.37 -9.97
N ILE A 349 -7.98 -18.62 -11.05
CA ILE A 349 -9.03 -18.01 -11.85
C ILE A 349 -9.24 -18.90 -13.08
N PRO A 350 -10.43 -19.49 -13.24
CA PRO A 350 -10.68 -20.47 -14.29
C PRO A 350 -10.72 -19.73 -15.61
N THR A 351 -9.68 -19.91 -16.42
CA THR A 351 -9.55 -19.17 -17.66
C THR A 351 -9.21 -20.17 -18.74
N GLY A 352 -9.82 -20.01 -19.90
CA GLY A 352 -9.65 -20.98 -20.98
C GLY A 352 -8.41 -20.71 -21.83
N ILE A 353 -7.82 -19.51 -21.73
CA ILE A 353 -6.90 -19.01 -22.76
C ILE A 353 -5.80 -18.09 -22.21
N ARG A 354 -6.16 -17.03 -21.46
CA ARG A 354 -5.22 -15.92 -21.19
C ARG A 354 -5.61 -15.07 -19.99
N ALA A 355 -4.61 -14.54 -19.28
CA ALA A 355 -4.77 -13.48 -18.29
C ALA A 355 -3.77 -12.33 -18.56
N GLU A 356 -4.22 -11.08 -18.46
CA GLU A 356 -3.41 -9.89 -18.75
C GLU A 356 -3.53 -8.88 -17.59
N LEU A 357 -2.40 -8.53 -16.98
CA LEU A 357 -2.31 -7.49 -15.96
C LEU A 357 -1.89 -6.17 -16.62
N CYS A 358 -2.77 -5.17 -16.61
CA CYS A 358 -2.51 -3.86 -17.22
C CYS A 358 -2.45 -2.79 -16.13
N LEU A 359 -1.32 -2.10 -16.05
CA LEU A 359 -1.05 -1.06 -15.06
C LEU A 359 -1.08 0.32 -15.72
N CYS A 360 -1.54 1.33 -15.00
CA CYS A 360 -1.40 2.73 -15.41
C CYS A 360 0.08 3.08 -15.54
N GLU A 361 0.46 3.95 -16.48
CA GLU A 361 1.87 4.38 -16.61
C GLU A 361 2.43 5.01 -15.31
N ASP A 362 1.55 5.67 -14.56
CA ASP A 362 1.80 6.29 -13.26
C ASP A 362 1.43 5.37 -12.09
N TRP A 363 1.39 4.04 -12.30
CA TRP A 363 1.22 3.10 -11.20
C TRP A 363 2.34 3.22 -10.18
N CYS A 364 3.55 3.62 -10.57
CA CYS A 364 4.60 3.99 -9.64
C CYS A 364 4.21 5.34 -9.02
N ARG A 365 3.73 5.32 -7.77
CA ARG A 365 3.43 6.51 -6.95
C ARG A 365 4.55 7.56 -7.07
N ASP A 366 4.20 8.85 -7.03
CA ASP A 366 5.20 9.92 -7.01
C ASP A 366 6.09 9.79 -5.76
N MET A 367 7.39 9.65 -5.99
CA MET A 367 8.37 9.43 -4.91
C MET A 367 8.67 10.72 -4.13
N ASN A 368 8.41 11.89 -4.71
CA ASN A 368 8.57 13.19 -4.04
C ASN A 368 7.33 13.56 -3.22
N ASP A 369 6.14 13.17 -3.68
CA ASP A 369 4.88 13.35 -2.94
C ASP A 369 4.04 12.05 -2.98
N PRO A 370 4.17 11.18 -1.97
CA PRO A 370 3.46 9.91 -1.93
C PRO A 370 1.94 10.05 -1.77
N SER A 371 1.43 11.25 -1.48
CA SER A 371 -0.02 11.52 -1.42
C SER A 371 -0.64 11.66 -2.81
N VAL A 372 0.17 11.87 -3.84
CA VAL A 372 -0.26 11.99 -5.23
C VAL A 372 -0.35 10.59 -5.85
N PHE A 373 -1.58 10.16 -6.10
CA PHE A 373 -1.88 8.95 -6.83
C PHE A 373 -3.17 9.09 -7.62
N ARG A 374 -3.30 8.30 -8.68
CA ARG A 374 -4.46 8.28 -9.55
C ARG A 374 -5.70 7.78 -8.80
N THR A 375 -6.76 8.59 -8.82
CA THR A 375 -8.05 8.28 -8.14
C THR A 375 -9.26 8.29 -9.08
N LYS A 376 -9.07 8.68 -10.35
CA LYS A 376 -10.07 8.67 -11.42
C LYS A 376 -9.38 8.58 -12.79
N GLY A 377 -10.05 8.00 -13.79
CA GLY A 377 -9.58 8.00 -15.18
C GLY A 377 -8.45 7.00 -15.42
N LEU A 378 -8.49 6.34 -16.57
CA LEU A 378 -7.33 5.63 -17.12
C LEU A 378 -6.46 6.59 -17.94
N PRO A 379 -5.11 6.48 -17.87
CA PRO A 379 -4.20 7.27 -18.70
C PRO A 379 -4.33 6.89 -20.19
N ASP A 380 -3.74 7.67 -21.09
CA ASP A 380 -3.71 7.35 -22.53
C ASP A 380 -2.75 6.20 -22.86
N ARG A 381 -1.74 6.01 -22.01
CA ARG A 381 -0.75 4.94 -22.08
C ARG A 381 -0.77 4.09 -20.83
N MET A 382 -0.60 2.79 -21.02
CA MET A 382 -0.56 1.80 -19.96
C MET A 382 0.62 0.85 -20.16
N VAL A 383 0.96 0.13 -19.10
CA VAL A 383 2.02 -0.88 -19.10
C VAL A 383 1.37 -2.24 -18.95
N LEU A 384 1.60 -3.13 -19.91
CA LEU A 384 1.31 -4.54 -19.72
C LEU A 384 2.32 -5.06 -18.69
N GLY A 385 1.88 -5.33 -17.47
CA GLY A 385 2.71 -5.89 -16.41
C GLY A 385 3.12 -7.32 -16.76
N ILE A 386 2.14 -8.15 -17.11
CA ILE A 386 2.37 -9.51 -17.60
C ILE A 386 1.18 -10.01 -18.42
N GLU A 387 1.49 -10.82 -19.42
CA GLU A 387 0.54 -11.68 -20.13
C GLU A 387 0.84 -13.13 -19.74
N ALA A 388 -0.10 -13.77 -19.04
CA ALA A 388 -0.05 -15.20 -18.75
C ALA A 388 -0.82 -15.96 -19.83
N CYS A 389 -0.09 -16.64 -20.71
CA CYS A 389 -0.62 -17.61 -21.68
C CYS A 389 0.32 -18.83 -21.75
N TYR A 390 -0.16 -19.94 -22.32
CA TYR A 390 0.62 -21.19 -22.42
C TYR A 390 1.91 -21.06 -23.26
N ASP A 391 1.96 -20.11 -24.22
CA ASP A 391 2.96 -20.10 -25.29
C ASP A 391 4.02 -18.99 -25.20
N SER A 392 3.85 -17.98 -24.33
CA SER A 392 4.86 -16.92 -24.13
C SER A 392 4.60 -16.06 -22.90
N CYS A 393 5.68 -15.58 -22.26
CA CYS A 393 5.65 -14.47 -21.31
C CYS A 393 6.25 -13.24 -22.00
N ASP A 394 5.39 -12.32 -22.47
CA ASP A 394 5.87 -11.03 -22.99
C ASP A 394 6.34 -10.17 -21.80
N LYS A 395 7.52 -9.53 -21.93
CA LYS A 395 8.07 -8.61 -20.92
C LYS A 395 7.18 -7.37 -20.78
N MET A 396 7.37 -6.63 -19.69
CA MET A 396 6.71 -5.35 -19.52
C MET A 396 6.83 -4.45 -20.73
N LYS A 397 5.69 -3.99 -21.23
CA LYS A 397 5.62 -3.22 -22.46
C LYS A 397 4.54 -2.15 -22.37
N GLU A 398 4.88 -0.96 -22.81
CA GLU A 398 3.91 0.12 -22.98
C GLU A 398 2.97 -0.14 -24.15
N PHE A 399 1.70 0.23 -23.96
CA PHE A 399 0.68 0.18 -24.99
C PHE A 399 -0.31 1.35 -24.82
N MET A 400 -1.06 1.63 -25.88
CA MET A 400 -2.10 2.66 -25.83
C MET A 400 -3.35 2.07 -25.20
N THR A 401 -3.98 2.77 -24.26
CA THR A 401 -5.21 2.32 -23.58
C THR A 401 -6.35 2.03 -24.55
N ARG A 402 -6.37 2.73 -25.69
CA ARG A 402 -7.31 2.49 -26.80
C ARG A 402 -7.26 1.06 -27.36
N ASP A 403 -6.11 0.39 -27.25
CA ASP A 403 -5.95 -0.98 -27.72
C ASP A 403 -6.61 -1.98 -26.73
N VAL A 404 -6.96 -1.55 -25.52
CA VAL A 404 -7.47 -2.34 -24.36
C VAL A 404 -6.46 -3.38 -23.87
N PHE A 405 -5.96 -4.23 -24.76
CA PHE A 405 -4.87 -5.15 -24.50
C PHE A 405 -3.90 -5.17 -25.69
N PRO A 406 -2.58 -5.29 -25.45
CA PRO A 406 -1.62 -5.48 -26.54
C PRO A 406 -1.91 -6.72 -27.39
N SER A 407 -2.50 -7.75 -26.77
CA SER A 407 -2.86 -9.00 -27.41
C SER A 407 -3.91 -8.84 -28.52
N LEU A 408 -4.87 -7.93 -28.33
CA LEU A 408 -5.97 -7.66 -29.26
C LEU A 408 -5.54 -6.83 -30.48
N LYS A 409 -4.27 -6.43 -30.55
CA LYS A 409 -3.69 -5.75 -31.72
C LYS A 409 -3.04 -6.71 -32.70
N LYS A 410 -2.56 -7.86 -32.20
CA LYS A 410 -2.00 -8.93 -33.04
C LYS A 410 -3.14 -9.64 -33.77
N ARG A 411 -2.87 -10.30 -34.89
CA ARG A 411 -3.89 -11.11 -35.59
C ARG A 411 -4.34 -12.27 -34.68
N HIS A 412 -5.65 -12.41 -34.49
CA HIS A 412 -6.25 -13.44 -33.64
C HIS A 412 -7.69 -13.73 -34.06
N GLU A 413 -8.22 -14.87 -33.66
CA GLU A 413 -9.65 -15.15 -33.75
C GLU A 413 -10.43 -14.38 -32.68
N PRO A 414 -11.70 -14.00 -32.93
CA PRO A 414 -12.54 -13.29 -31.97
C PRO A 414 -12.55 -13.93 -30.58
N ARG A 415 -12.37 -13.11 -29.55
CA ARG A 415 -12.24 -13.55 -28.15
C ARG A 415 -13.35 -13.02 -27.26
N LEU A 416 -13.62 -13.76 -26.19
CA LEU A 416 -14.41 -13.31 -25.05
C LEU A 416 -13.47 -12.93 -23.91
N THR A 417 -13.35 -11.64 -23.62
CA THR A 417 -12.48 -11.13 -22.57
C THR A 417 -13.29 -10.34 -21.55
N VAL A 418 -13.16 -10.70 -20.28
CA VAL A 418 -13.78 -9.96 -19.16
C VAL A 418 -12.72 -9.09 -18.52
N VAL A 419 -13.05 -7.82 -18.30
CA VAL A 419 -12.13 -6.82 -17.75
C VAL A 419 -12.71 -6.22 -16.47
N THR A 420 -11.90 -6.20 -15.42
CA THR A 420 -12.26 -5.64 -14.11
C THR A 420 -11.17 -4.69 -13.61
N SER A 421 -11.56 -3.74 -12.76
CA SER A 421 -10.65 -2.73 -12.22
C SER A 421 -9.69 -3.33 -11.19
N LEU A 422 -8.45 -2.81 -11.16
CA LEU A 422 -7.45 -3.11 -10.14
C LEU A 422 -7.16 -1.84 -9.33
N HIS A 423 -7.47 -1.87 -8.04
CA HIS A 423 -7.39 -0.70 -7.18
C HIS A 423 -7.11 -1.04 -5.71
N TYR A 424 -6.59 -0.07 -4.95
CA TYR A 424 -6.34 -0.23 -3.51
C TYR A 424 -6.70 1.05 -2.78
N LYS A 425 -7.67 0.99 -1.85
CA LYS A 425 -8.13 2.15 -1.07
C LYS A 425 -8.37 3.41 -1.92
N GLY A 426 -8.97 3.22 -3.10
CA GLY A 426 -9.33 4.30 -4.02
C GLY A 426 -8.20 4.81 -4.92
N GLN A 427 -6.97 4.28 -4.79
CA GLN A 427 -5.93 4.38 -5.81
C GLN A 427 -6.22 3.40 -6.94
N ILE A 428 -6.21 3.87 -8.18
CA ILE A 428 -6.34 3.04 -9.37
C ILE A 428 -4.96 2.57 -9.81
N PHE A 429 -4.75 1.26 -9.83
CA PHE A 429 -3.54 0.66 -10.40
C PHE A 429 -3.70 0.38 -11.89
N GLY A 430 -4.91 0.04 -12.34
CA GLY A 430 -5.19 -0.29 -13.74
C GLY A 430 -6.35 -1.27 -13.83
N TYR A 431 -6.21 -2.32 -14.62
CA TYR A 431 -7.22 -3.37 -14.77
C TYR A 431 -6.58 -4.73 -15.08
N VAL A 432 -7.37 -5.78 -14.89
CA VAL A 432 -7.01 -7.15 -15.28
C VAL A 432 -8.01 -7.66 -16.31
N GLY A 433 -7.50 -8.35 -17.33
CA GLY A 433 -8.29 -9.01 -18.36
C GLY A 433 -8.15 -10.52 -18.29
N PHE A 434 -9.26 -11.23 -18.34
CA PHE A 434 -9.30 -12.68 -18.44
C PHE A 434 -10.05 -13.11 -19.68
N THR A 435 -9.41 -13.95 -20.51
CA THR A 435 -10.00 -14.45 -21.75
C THR A 435 -10.53 -15.87 -21.56
N TYR A 436 -11.81 -16.07 -21.88
CA TYR A 436 -12.56 -17.29 -21.65
C TYR A 436 -12.87 -18.01 -22.96
N ARG A 437 -12.91 -19.35 -22.91
CA ARG A 437 -13.38 -20.18 -24.04
C ARG A 437 -14.91 -20.22 -24.16
N LYS A 438 -15.58 -20.18 -23.01
CA LYS A 438 -17.04 -20.23 -22.87
C LYS A 438 -17.45 -19.25 -21.78
N ALA A 439 -18.59 -18.59 -21.96
CA ALA A 439 -19.08 -17.63 -20.96
C ALA A 439 -19.44 -18.30 -19.62
N VAL A 440 -19.84 -19.57 -19.65
CA VAL A 440 -20.17 -20.37 -18.44
C VAL A 440 -19.01 -20.50 -17.44
N HIS A 441 -17.76 -20.31 -17.90
CA HIS A 441 -16.58 -20.31 -17.03
C HIS A 441 -16.36 -18.97 -16.30
N ILE A 442 -17.13 -17.94 -16.62
CA ILE A 442 -17.01 -16.62 -15.99
C ILE A 442 -17.66 -16.70 -14.60
N VAL A 443 -16.83 -16.80 -13.57
CA VAL A 443 -17.27 -16.82 -12.17
C VAL A 443 -16.54 -15.71 -11.41
N LEU A 444 -17.23 -14.58 -11.21
CA LEU A 444 -16.70 -13.39 -10.53
C LEU A 444 -17.33 -13.26 -9.14
N ASP A 445 -16.90 -14.11 -8.22
CA ASP A 445 -17.41 -14.15 -6.85
C ASP A 445 -16.44 -13.52 -5.83
N GLU A 446 -16.74 -13.66 -4.53
CA GLU A 446 -15.91 -13.13 -3.45
C GLU A 446 -14.46 -13.62 -3.53
N PHE A 447 -14.24 -14.83 -4.05
CA PHE A 447 -12.90 -15.35 -4.28
C PHE A 447 -12.14 -14.55 -5.32
N TYR A 448 -12.78 -14.26 -6.46
CA TYR A 448 -12.18 -13.43 -7.51
C TYR A 448 -11.84 -12.03 -7.00
N MET A 449 -12.72 -11.45 -6.19
CA MET A 449 -12.48 -10.13 -5.59
C MET A 449 -11.29 -10.15 -4.64
N SER A 450 -11.24 -11.14 -3.74
CA SER A 450 -10.12 -11.34 -2.82
C SER A 450 -8.80 -11.55 -3.57
N TRP A 451 -8.85 -12.22 -4.72
CA TRP A 451 -7.70 -12.38 -5.60
C TRP A 451 -7.23 -11.05 -6.19
N CYS A 452 -8.14 -10.21 -6.70
CA CYS A 452 -7.82 -8.87 -7.20
C CYS A 452 -7.27 -7.95 -6.10
N ASP A 453 -7.85 -8.02 -4.90
CA ASP A 453 -7.39 -7.29 -3.72
C ASP A 453 -5.98 -7.74 -3.29
N ALA A 454 -5.68 -9.04 -3.37
CA ALA A 454 -4.35 -9.57 -3.11
C ALA A 454 -3.32 -9.02 -4.10
N VAL A 455 -3.62 -9.03 -5.40
CA VAL A 455 -2.76 -8.44 -6.44
C VAL A 455 -2.53 -6.94 -6.16
N SER A 456 -3.61 -6.20 -5.87
CA SER A 456 -3.54 -4.76 -5.55
C SER A 456 -2.72 -4.49 -4.29
N SER A 457 -2.82 -5.36 -3.28
CA SER A 457 -2.00 -5.31 -2.07
C SER A 457 -0.52 -5.56 -2.35
N GLY A 458 -0.20 -6.50 -3.26
CA GLY A 458 1.17 -6.73 -3.72
C GLY A 458 1.77 -5.51 -4.40
N LEU A 459 1.02 -4.86 -5.31
CA LEU A 459 1.44 -3.62 -5.96
C LEU A 459 1.69 -2.49 -4.95
N ASN A 460 0.78 -2.31 -3.98
CA ASN A 460 0.97 -1.33 -2.91
C ASN A 460 2.17 -1.66 -2.00
N THR A 461 2.44 -2.95 -1.76
CA THR A 461 3.62 -3.38 -0.98
C THR A 461 4.91 -3.01 -1.69
N VAL A 462 5.01 -3.27 -2.99
CA VAL A 462 6.15 -2.89 -3.83
C VAL A 462 6.31 -1.37 -3.87
N GLN A 463 5.24 -0.60 -4.09
CA GLN A 463 5.30 0.87 -4.03
C GLN A 463 5.87 1.38 -2.71
N ASN A 464 5.39 0.85 -1.58
CA ASN A 464 5.85 1.27 -0.26
C ASN A 464 7.33 0.91 -0.02
N ARG A 465 7.81 -0.20 -0.57
CA ARG A 465 9.24 -0.55 -0.54
C ARG A 465 10.06 0.40 -1.41
N MET A 466 9.65 0.65 -2.65
CA MET A 466 10.32 1.60 -3.55
C MET A 466 10.44 2.98 -2.91
N TYR A 467 9.38 3.47 -2.27
CA TYR A 467 9.40 4.74 -1.54
C TYR A 467 10.38 4.72 -0.36
N LYS A 468 10.40 3.65 0.45
CA LYS A 468 11.37 3.49 1.55
C LYS A 468 12.81 3.50 1.04
N GLU A 469 13.10 2.79 -0.04
CA GLU A 469 14.43 2.75 -0.66
C GLU A 469 14.84 4.13 -1.20
N TYR A 470 13.91 4.84 -1.85
CA TYR A 470 14.13 6.21 -2.32
C TYR A 470 14.48 7.15 -1.15
N VAL A 471 13.68 7.13 -0.08
CA VAL A 471 13.93 7.94 1.13
C VAL A 471 15.27 7.58 1.76
N ASN A 472 15.59 6.29 1.90
CA ASN A 472 16.88 5.85 2.45
C ASN A 472 18.06 6.32 1.60
N LYS A 473 18.00 6.17 0.27
CA LYS A 473 19.05 6.69 -0.63
C LYS A 473 19.21 8.21 -0.53
N ARG A 474 18.11 8.93 -0.32
CA ARG A 474 18.12 10.40 -0.14
C ARG A 474 18.68 10.80 1.23
N ILE A 475 18.41 10.02 2.28
CA ILE A 475 19.05 10.20 3.59
C ILE A 475 20.55 9.90 3.49
N GLU A 476 20.94 8.83 2.81
CA GLU A 476 22.35 8.47 2.59
C GLU A 476 23.10 9.57 1.84
N SER A 477 22.54 10.10 0.75
CA SER A 477 23.16 11.20 0.00
C SER A 477 23.25 12.50 0.80
N LEU A 478 22.24 12.82 1.62
CA LEU A 478 22.29 13.92 2.60
C LEU A 478 23.27 13.64 3.75
N SER A 479 23.52 12.37 4.05
CA SER A 479 24.43 11.89 5.09
C SER A 479 25.89 11.77 4.64
N GLU A 480 26.26 12.15 3.41
CA GLU A 480 27.66 12.17 2.96
C GLU A 480 28.28 13.58 2.92
N PHE A 481 27.48 14.64 3.10
CA PHE A 481 27.92 16.03 3.04
C PHE A 481 27.66 16.77 4.35
N ALA A 482 28.52 17.75 4.67
CA ALA A 482 28.34 18.70 5.75
C ALA A 482 27.46 19.88 5.27
N PRO A 483 26.21 20.05 5.76
CA PRO A 483 25.22 20.95 5.15
C PRO A 483 25.62 22.43 5.07
N VAL A 484 26.47 22.91 5.99
CA VAL A 484 26.88 24.33 6.08
C VAL A 484 28.10 24.65 5.22
N LEU A 485 29.01 23.69 5.03
CA LEU A 485 30.27 23.88 4.32
C LEU A 485 30.23 23.36 2.88
N GLY A 486 29.22 22.54 2.56
CA GLY A 486 29.03 21.91 1.25
C GLY A 486 30.14 20.94 0.85
N ILE A 487 31.00 20.54 1.79
CA ILE A 487 32.08 19.52 1.65
C ILE A 487 31.55 18.15 2.12
N TYR A 488 32.30 17.07 1.91
CA TYR A 488 31.93 15.76 2.47
C TYR A 488 31.88 15.81 4.02
N ASN A 489 31.20 14.89 4.68
CA ASN A 489 31.39 14.65 6.11
C ASN A 489 32.33 13.44 6.32
N LYS A 490 32.63 13.06 7.57
CA LYS A 490 33.53 11.93 7.89
C LYS A 490 33.18 10.65 7.13
N ARG A 491 31.88 10.32 7.00
CA ARG A 491 31.42 9.13 6.27
C ARG A 491 31.63 9.27 4.76
N GLY A 492 31.28 10.43 4.19
CA GLY A 492 31.51 10.73 2.78
C GLY A 492 33.00 10.72 2.39
N LEU A 493 33.89 11.19 3.28
CA LEU A 493 35.34 11.12 3.09
C LEU A 493 35.83 9.68 2.96
N ILE A 494 35.42 8.80 3.88
CA ILE A 494 35.83 7.38 3.88
C ILE A 494 35.36 6.70 2.59
N SER A 495 34.09 6.90 2.20
CA SER A 495 33.52 6.38 0.96
C SER A 495 34.31 6.84 -0.28
N LYS A 496 34.65 8.14 -0.34
CA LYS A 496 35.41 8.71 -1.47
C LYS A 496 36.84 8.17 -1.54
N LEU A 497 37.53 8.05 -0.40
CA LEU A 497 38.87 7.48 -0.32
C LEU A 497 38.88 6.02 -0.77
N MET A 498 37.94 5.20 -0.28
CA MET A 498 37.82 3.79 -0.68
C MET A 498 37.64 3.64 -2.19
N ASN A 499 36.80 4.47 -2.82
CA ASN A 499 36.59 4.43 -4.27
C ASN A 499 37.85 4.80 -5.06
N ILE A 500 38.56 5.87 -4.67
CA ILE A 500 39.81 6.28 -5.35
C ILE A 500 40.86 5.18 -5.28
N MET A 501 40.97 4.51 -4.12
CA MET A 501 41.94 3.44 -3.88
C MET A 501 41.57 2.14 -4.60
N ALA A 502 40.27 1.86 -4.77
CA ALA A 502 39.77 0.71 -5.52
C ALA A 502 39.96 0.87 -7.03
N GLU A 503 39.78 2.09 -7.57
CA GLU A 503 39.94 2.37 -9.00
C GLU A 503 41.41 2.36 -9.46
N ASN A 504 42.35 2.68 -8.57
CA ASN A 504 43.76 2.72 -8.92
C ASN A 504 44.65 2.30 -7.73
N SER A 505 45.04 1.02 -7.73
CA SER A 505 45.75 0.36 -6.62
C SER A 505 47.15 0.90 -6.33
N ASN A 506 47.74 1.69 -7.25
CA ASN A 506 49.03 2.37 -7.06
C ASN A 506 48.88 3.84 -6.58
N SER A 507 47.66 4.29 -6.28
CA SER A 507 47.43 5.66 -5.80
C SER A 507 47.99 5.84 -4.40
N VAL A 508 48.87 6.83 -4.25
CA VAL A 508 49.34 7.32 -2.96
C VAL A 508 48.73 8.69 -2.74
N LEU A 509 47.98 8.84 -1.65
CA LEU A 509 47.27 10.07 -1.29
C LEU A 509 47.87 10.64 -0.01
N THR A 510 47.82 11.96 0.15
CA THR A 510 48.12 12.62 1.41
C THR A 510 46.81 13.07 2.04
N LEU A 511 46.49 12.55 3.22
CA LEU A 511 45.37 13.03 4.04
C LEU A 511 45.92 14.01 5.07
N THR A 512 45.37 15.22 5.10
CA THR A 512 45.70 16.26 6.07
C THR A 512 44.45 16.61 6.87
N LEU A 513 44.49 16.42 8.19
CA LEU A 513 43.50 16.99 9.10
C LEU A 513 43.99 18.34 9.59
N LEU A 514 43.17 19.38 9.45
CA LEU A 514 43.47 20.75 9.87
C LEU A 514 42.39 21.31 10.78
N SER A 515 42.80 22.22 11.67
CA SER A 515 41.93 22.98 12.54
C SER A 515 42.48 24.40 12.73
N TYR A 516 41.61 25.34 13.07
CA TYR A 516 41.97 26.74 13.31
C TYR A 516 41.73 27.14 14.76
N ILE A 517 42.75 27.67 15.42
CA ILE A 517 42.67 28.18 16.79
C ILE A 517 42.06 29.59 16.79
N ARG A 518 40.82 29.67 17.26
CA ARG A 518 40.05 30.92 17.32
C ARG A 518 40.74 31.99 18.17
N GLU A 519 40.56 33.26 17.79
CA GLU A 519 41.00 34.42 18.55
C GLU A 519 39.83 35.02 19.31
N GLU A 520 39.85 34.99 20.65
CA GLU A 520 38.71 35.48 21.45
C GLU A 520 38.40 36.98 21.22
N ARG A 521 39.39 37.76 20.76
CA ARG A 521 39.27 39.22 20.59
C ARG A 521 38.95 39.67 19.16
N VAL A 522 38.89 38.76 18.19
CA VAL A 522 38.62 39.10 16.78
C VAL A 522 37.27 38.51 16.37
N ARG A 523 36.36 39.37 15.92
CA ARG A 523 35.08 38.96 15.33
C ARG A 523 35.20 38.97 13.82
N TYR A 524 35.04 37.80 13.21
CA TYR A 524 34.97 37.66 11.76
C TYR A 524 33.51 37.76 11.29
N SER A 525 33.29 38.37 10.13
CA SER A 525 31.98 38.44 9.47
C SER A 525 31.52 37.06 8.96
N VAL A 526 32.47 36.16 8.71
CA VAL A 526 32.25 34.76 8.30
C VAL A 526 33.12 33.87 9.20
N PRO A 527 32.64 32.70 9.67
CA PRO A 527 33.45 31.79 10.48
C PRO A 527 34.79 31.46 9.78
N PRO A 528 35.94 31.53 10.48
CA PRO A 528 37.26 31.29 9.90
C PRO A 528 37.40 29.94 9.16
N ILE A 529 36.68 28.91 9.64
CA ILE A 529 36.69 27.58 9.02
C ILE A 529 36.03 27.60 7.63
N ASN A 530 34.96 28.37 7.44
CA ASN A 530 34.30 28.52 6.14
C ASN A 530 35.20 29.23 5.14
N THR A 531 35.91 30.28 5.59
CA THR A 531 36.86 31.01 4.74
C THR A 531 38.06 30.14 4.34
N ILE A 532 38.57 29.29 5.24
CA ILE A 532 39.63 28.33 4.93
C ILE A 532 39.15 27.31 3.89
N VAL A 533 37.98 26.70 4.10
CA VAL A 533 37.40 25.72 3.16
C VAL A 533 37.21 26.33 1.78
N ASN A 534 36.67 27.55 1.69
CA ASN A 534 36.48 28.23 0.41
C ASN A 534 37.81 28.58 -0.27
N ALA A 535 38.81 29.03 0.48
CA ALA A 535 40.13 29.34 -0.06
C ALA A 535 40.79 28.10 -0.68
N ILE A 536 40.77 26.97 0.03
CA ILE A 536 41.34 25.71 -0.48
C ILE A 536 40.63 25.26 -1.77
N ARG A 537 39.29 25.34 -1.80
CA ARG A 537 38.51 25.01 -3.01
C ARG A 537 38.84 25.88 -4.23
N LEU A 538 39.14 27.16 -4.02
CA LEU A 538 39.47 28.09 -5.10
C LEU A 538 40.88 27.85 -5.64
N CYS A 539 41.80 27.37 -4.80
CA CYS A 539 43.17 27.06 -5.21
C CYS A 539 43.28 25.74 -6.00
N ASP A 540 42.57 24.69 -5.58
CA ASP A 540 42.56 23.41 -6.31
C ASP A 540 41.17 22.75 -6.29
N SER A 541 40.64 22.56 -7.50
CA SER A 541 39.36 21.89 -7.75
C SER A 541 39.41 20.37 -7.64
N ARG A 542 40.61 19.76 -7.60
CA ARG A 542 40.82 18.30 -7.56
C ARG A 542 40.94 17.74 -6.15
N THR A 543 41.16 18.60 -5.15
CA THR A 543 41.27 18.23 -3.74
C THR A 543 39.94 17.76 -3.17
N VAL A 544 39.94 16.64 -2.45
CA VAL A 544 38.75 16.17 -1.72
C VAL A 544 38.75 16.79 -0.33
N LEU A 545 37.66 17.49 0.00
CA LEU A 545 37.48 18.15 1.31
C LEU A 545 36.36 17.50 2.10
N ALA A 546 36.56 17.36 3.42
CA ALA A 546 35.51 16.88 4.32
C ALA A 546 35.53 17.51 5.71
N SER A 547 34.38 17.61 6.37
CA SER A 547 34.26 17.95 7.79
C SER A 547 34.30 16.67 8.61
N VAL A 548 35.31 16.51 9.47
CA VAL A 548 35.46 15.31 10.30
C VAL A 548 34.92 15.55 11.73
N ALA A 549 35.00 16.80 12.20
CA ALA A 549 34.35 17.31 13.43
C ALA A 549 33.99 18.80 13.25
N ASP A 550 33.38 19.43 14.26
CA ASP A 550 32.89 20.82 14.19
C ASP A 550 33.95 21.85 13.76
N ASP A 551 35.21 21.67 14.18
CA ASP A 551 36.34 22.56 13.85
C ASP A 551 37.51 21.81 13.17
N ILE A 552 37.26 20.62 12.59
CA ILE A 552 38.29 19.81 11.91
C ILE A 552 37.89 19.53 10.47
N ILE A 553 38.75 19.94 9.55
CA ILE A 553 38.60 19.71 8.10
C ILE A 553 39.67 18.70 7.65
N ALA A 554 39.25 17.71 6.88
CA ALA A 554 40.13 16.84 6.14
C ALA A 554 40.33 17.38 4.73
N VAL A 555 41.58 17.34 4.27
CA VAL A 555 42.02 17.68 2.93
C VAL A 555 42.76 16.49 2.37
N VAL A 556 42.40 16.03 1.17
CA VAL A 556 43.06 14.91 0.50
C VAL A 556 43.58 15.36 -0.85
N ASP A 557 44.90 15.25 -1.00
CA ASP A 557 45.64 15.62 -2.20
C ASP A 557 46.37 14.41 -2.78
N SER A 558 46.59 14.39 -4.10
CA SER A 558 47.41 13.35 -4.75
C SER A 558 48.89 13.62 -4.48
N ALA A 559 49.65 12.60 -4.06
CA ALA A 559 51.07 12.74 -3.70
C ALA A 559 52.00 13.15 -4.87
N SER A 560 51.50 13.31 -6.09
CA SER A 560 52.27 13.67 -7.28
C SER A 560 52.48 15.18 -7.49
N ASP A 561 51.87 16.07 -6.69
CA ASP A 561 52.06 17.52 -6.80
C ASP A 561 53.13 18.06 -5.84
N ASP A 562 54.28 17.39 -5.85
CA ASP A 562 55.52 17.82 -5.21
C ASP A 562 56.20 18.92 -6.07
N ARG A 563 55.47 19.99 -6.39
CA ARG A 563 56.03 21.20 -7.03
C ARG A 563 56.11 22.34 -6.02
N GLU A 564 57.36 22.68 -5.72
CA GLU A 564 57.87 24.00 -5.34
C GLU A 564 57.01 24.81 -4.37
N PHE A 565 57.43 24.89 -3.10
CA PHE A 565 57.85 26.13 -2.43
C PHE A 565 58.13 25.84 -0.94
N SER A 566 59.15 26.50 -0.41
CA SER A 566 59.72 26.38 0.94
C SER A 566 58.80 26.85 2.10
N LEU A 567 57.48 26.84 1.93
CA LEU A 567 56.50 27.42 2.85
C LEU A 567 55.71 26.32 3.57
N SER A 568 55.51 26.46 4.88
CA SER A 568 54.65 25.53 5.64
C SER A 568 53.21 25.55 5.10
N TYR A 569 52.51 24.41 5.16
CA TYR A 569 51.13 24.26 4.67
C TYR A 569 50.17 25.30 5.28
N ALA A 570 50.42 25.71 6.53
CA ALA A 570 49.70 26.78 7.20
C ALA A 570 49.87 28.16 6.52
N VAL A 571 51.05 28.47 5.97
CA VAL A 571 51.30 29.74 5.26
C VAL A 571 50.47 29.80 3.99
N ARG A 572 50.47 28.70 3.22
CA ARG A 572 49.71 28.59 1.96
C ARG A 572 48.22 28.83 2.18
N ILE A 573 47.65 28.25 3.24
CA ILE A 573 46.24 28.46 3.57
C ILE A 573 45.99 29.92 3.99
N ALA A 574 46.84 30.50 4.82
CA ALA A 574 46.71 31.90 5.26
C ALA A 574 46.75 32.87 4.07
N GLU A 575 47.70 32.70 3.15
CA GLU A 575 47.83 33.49 1.93
C GLU A 575 46.60 33.31 1.01
N ALA A 576 46.17 32.06 0.79
CA ALA A 576 44.99 31.77 -0.03
C ALA A 576 43.72 32.44 0.52
N VAL A 577 43.55 32.46 1.84
CA VAL A 577 42.43 33.17 2.49
C VAL A 577 42.56 34.68 2.29
N HIS A 578 43.76 35.23 2.51
CA HIS A 578 44.02 36.65 2.35
C HIS A 578 43.72 37.12 0.91
N GLU A 579 44.14 36.36 -0.10
CA GLU A 579 43.89 36.65 -1.51
C GLU A 579 42.41 36.51 -1.87
N SER A 580 41.78 35.39 -1.48
CA SER A 580 40.37 35.09 -1.80
C SER A 580 39.41 36.14 -1.23
N TYR A 581 39.74 36.68 -0.05
CA TYR A 581 38.92 37.67 0.65
C TYR A 581 39.49 39.10 0.56
N ARG A 582 40.53 39.33 -0.26
CA ARG A 582 41.19 40.64 -0.46
C ARG A 582 41.55 41.35 0.86
N GLY A 583 42.03 40.60 1.84
CA GLY A 583 42.40 41.08 3.18
C GLY A 583 41.22 41.40 4.11
N ALA A 584 39.97 41.18 3.70
CA ALA A 584 38.79 41.37 4.58
C ALA A 584 38.71 40.33 5.71
N VAL A 585 39.36 39.18 5.53
CA VAL A 585 39.53 38.13 6.54
C VAL A 585 41.03 37.82 6.61
N ASP A 586 41.63 38.02 7.77
CA ASP A 586 43.06 37.79 7.99
C ASP A 586 43.25 36.63 8.98
N ILE A 587 43.82 35.52 8.49
CA ILE A 587 44.06 34.32 9.27
C ILE A 587 45.56 34.15 9.45
N LYS A 588 46.01 34.20 10.71
CA LYS A 588 47.44 34.05 11.01
C LYS A 588 47.87 32.59 10.90
N GLN A 589 48.97 32.35 10.18
CA GLN A 589 49.54 31.01 9.95
C GLN A 589 49.81 30.24 11.25
N GLU A 590 50.23 30.91 12.33
CA GLU A 590 50.52 30.30 13.64
C GLU A 590 49.28 29.73 14.35
N ARG A 591 48.08 30.05 13.87
CA ARG A 591 46.81 29.55 14.41
C ARG A 591 46.24 28.37 13.62
N ILE A 592 46.86 28.01 12.49
CA ILE A 592 46.47 26.84 11.71
C ILE A 592 47.29 25.65 12.20
N VAL A 593 46.61 24.65 12.75
CA VAL A 593 47.22 23.41 13.22
C VAL A 593 46.80 22.29 12.28
N TYR A 594 47.75 21.46 11.86
CA TYR A 594 47.46 20.33 10.98
C TYR A 594 48.29 19.09 11.32
N VAL A 595 47.81 17.93 10.87
CA VAL A 595 48.48 16.62 10.88
C VAL A 595 48.27 16.00 9.51
N SER A 596 49.36 15.55 8.89
CA SER A 596 49.32 14.87 7.58
C SER A 596 49.84 13.45 7.72
N GLU A 597 49.19 12.51 7.04
CA GLU A 597 49.62 11.12 6.89
C GLU A 597 49.45 10.70 5.43
N THR A 598 50.29 9.77 5.00
CA THR A 598 50.19 9.18 3.64
C THR A 598 49.30 7.95 3.70
N ILE A 599 48.37 7.84 2.76
CA ILE A 599 47.43 6.72 2.65
C ILE A 599 47.66 6.01 1.31
N SER A 600 47.69 4.68 1.36
CA SER A 600 47.87 3.80 0.20
C SER A 600 46.83 2.69 0.19
N ALA A 601 46.67 1.96 -0.92
CA ALA A 601 45.72 0.86 -1.04
C ALA A 601 45.78 -0.18 0.11
N ALA A 602 46.91 -0.31 0.80
CA ALA A 602 47.06 -1.19 1.97
C ALA A 602 46.22 -0.75 3.19
N ASP A 603 45.86 0.53 3.27
CA ASP A 603 45.14 1.14 4.40
C ASP A 603 43.62 1.09 4.24
N ILE A 604 43.10 0.51 3.15
CA ILE A 604 41.67 0.56 2.78
C ILE A 604 40.73 0.06 3.89
N PHE A 605 41.17 -0.94 4.67
CA PHE A 605 40.39 -1.51 5.78
C PHE A 605 40.65 -0.83 7.13
N SER A 606 41.59 0.11 7.22
CA SER A 606 42.00 0.79 8.45
C SER A 606 41.79 2.31 8.42
N ILE A 607 41.23 2.88 7.34
CA ILE A 607 41.01 4.32 7.15
C ILE A 607 40.34 4.97 8.36
N GLU A 608 39.29 4.35 8.90
CA GLU A 608 38.55 4.91 10.04
C GLU A 608 39.41 5.02 11.30
N SER A 609 40.22 3.98 11.58
CA SER A 609 41.18 3.97 12.69
C SER A 609 42.31 4.99 12.48
N LEU A 610 42.79 5.12 11.24
CA LEU A 610 43.80 6.10 10.86
C LEU A 610 43.30 7.54 11.10
N ILE A 611 42.09 7.86 10.63
CA ILE A 611 41.46 9.17 10.88
C ILE A 611 41.33 9.42 12.38
N GLY A 612 40.87 8.44 13.17
CA GLY A 612 40.78 8.57 14.63
C GLY A 612 42.13 8.89 15.29
N SER A 613 43.19 8.17 14.91
CA SER A 613 44.57 8.43 15.39
C SER A 613 45.08 9.82 15.00
N MET A 614 44.79 10.27 13.78
CA MET A 614 45.12 11.63 13.33
C MET A 614 44.34 12.70 14.09
N GLU A 615 43.06 12.49 14.39
CA GLU A 615 42.24 13.39 15.20
C GLU A 615 42.84 13.57 16.60
N ASP A 616 43.28 12.48 17.23
CA ASP A 616 43.91 12.52 18.55
C ASP A 616 45.26 13.25 18.52
N LYS A 617 46.10 12.98 17.51
CA LYS A 617 47.34 13.73 17.27
C LYS A 617 47.07 15.23 17.06
N LEU A 618 46.06 15.57 16.29
CA LEU A 618 45.69 16.96 15.98
C LEU A 618 45.20 17.68 17.22
N LYS A 619 44.32 17.06 18.02
CA LYS A 619 43.87 17.59 19.31
C LYS A 619 45.06 17.82 20.26
N GLY A 620 46.00 16.88 20.31
CA GLY A 620 47.26 17.06 21.06
C GLY A 620 48.06 18.28 20.61
N ARG A 621 48.18 18.51 19.29
CA ARG A 621 48.85 19.70 18.74
C ARG A 621 48.10 20.99 19.03
N ILE A 622 46.77 21.00 18.94
CA ILE A 622 45.94 22.17 19.27
C ILE A 622 46.16 22.58 20.72
N ILE A 623 46.19 21.60 21.65
CA ILE A 623 46.48 21.84 23.06
C ILE A 623 47.87 22.47 23.23
N SER A 624 48.88 21.95 22.53
CA SER A 624 50.26 22.49 22.61
C SER A 624 50.45 23.88 21.99
N ALA A 625 49.68 24.22 20.95
CA ALA A 625 49.71 25.53 20.30
C ALA A 625 48.89 26.59 21.07
N GLY A 626 47.83 26.17 21.77
CA GLY A 626 47.00 27.02 22.63
C GLY A 626 47.70 27.48 23.93
N SER A 627 48.82 26.84 24.30
CA SER A 627 49.61 27.16 25.51
C SER A 627 50.29 28.55 25.50
N GLY A 628 50.10 29.36 24.46
CA GLY A 628 50.54 30.75 24.42
C GLY A 628 49.77 31.68 25.35
N THR A 629 48.52 31.37 25.76
CA THR A 629 47.80 32.20 26.76
C THR A 629 46.57 31.54 27.42
N PHE A 630 46.29 30.24 27.23
CA PHE A 630 45.19 29.56 27.93
C PHE A 630 45.55 28.15 28.41
N SER A 631 44.90 27.74 29.50
CA SER A 631 44.97 26.42 30.18
C SER A 631 46.05 26.20 31.26
N TYR A 632 46.27 27.15 32.16
CA TYR A 632 46.50 26.78 33.57
C TYR A 632 45.18 26.64 34.33
N ARG A 633 44.12 27.35 33.93
CA ARG A 633 42.87 27.40 34.69
C ARG A 633 42.23 26.02 34.87
N ASP A 634 42.21 25.19 33.83
CA ASP A 634 41.61 23.85 33.91
C ASP A 634 42.44 22.88 34.73
N SER A 635 43.77 22.91 34.62
CA SER A 635 44.66 22.10 35.46
C SER A 635 44.59 22.52 36.94
N PHE A 636 44.48 23.82 37.21
CA PHE A 636 44.32 24.34 38.57
C PHE A 636 42.92 24.06 39.14
N ASN A 637 41.86 24.11 38.31
CA ASN A 637 40.51 23.70 38.69
C ASN A 637 40.44 22.20 39.00
N ALA A 638 40.98 21.35 38.12
CA ALA A 638 41.04 19.90 38.34
C ALA A 638 41.85 19.54 39.60
N LEU A 639 42.98 20.22 39.84
CA LEU A 639 43.75 20.08 41.08
C LEU A 639 42.93 20.49 42.30
N ARG A 640 42.23 21.63 42.25
CA ARG A 640 41.42 22.13 43.37
C ARG A 640 40.26 21.17 43.66
N ASP A 641 39.59 20.67 42.63
CA ASP A 641 38.56 19.64 42.75
C ASP A 641 39.10 18.35 43.39
N ASP A 642 40.27 17.87 42.98
CA ASP A 642 40.92 16.67 43.57
C ASP A 642 41.23 16.90 45.07
N ILE A 643 41.66 18.10 45.45
CA ILE A 643 41.90 18.48 46.86
C ILE A 643 40.62 18.44 47.70
N PHE A 644 39.49 18.90 47.17
CA PHE A 644 38.21 18.87 47.89
C PHE A 644 37.54 17.49 47.90
N ARG A 645 37.79 16.65 46.89
CA ARG A 645 37.29 15.26 46.85
C ARG A 645 38.11 14.30 47.71
N HIS A 646 39.43 14.52 47.81
CA HIS A 646 40.36 13.62 48.51
C HIS A 646 41.20 14.32 49.59
N PRO A 647 40.58 14.91 50.63
CA PRO A 647 41.28 15.56 51.75
C PRO A 647 42.27 14.64 52.50
N GLU A 648 42.02 13.33 52.53
CA GLU A 648 42.84 12.34 53.22
C GLU A 648 44.21 12.11 52.57
N LYS A 649 44.35 12.44 51.29
CA LYS A 649 45.58 12.25 50.52
C LYS A 649 46.73 13.11 51.08
N GLU A 650 47.95 12.59 50.97
CA GLU A 650 49.15 13.35 51.30
C GLU A 650 49.52 14.27 50.14
N TRP A 651 49.23 15.56 50.31
CA TRP A 651 49.43 16.58 49.29
C TRP A 651 50.81 17.22 49.41
N ASN A 652 51.72 16.88 48.48
CA ASN A 652 53.04 17.46 48.39
C ASN A 652 53.13 18.49 47.25
N ILE A 653 53.42 19.75 47.60
CA ILE A 653 53.56 20.86 46.64
C ILE A 653 54.66 20.60 45.61
N GLU A 654 55.74 19.89 45.95
CA GLU A 654 56.80 19.52 44.99
C GLU A 654 56.28 18.55 43.92
N THR A 655 55.49 17.56 44.31
CA THR A 655 54.90 16.61 43.38
C THR A 655 53.87 17.29 42.48
N ILE A 656 53.05 18.18 43.05
CA ILE A 656 52.03 18.95 42.31
C ILE A 656 52.66 19.91 41.30
N THR A 657 53.69 20.65 41.73
CA THR A 657 54.40 21.60 40.86
C THR A 657 55.12 20.89 39.71
N ARG A 658 55.72 19.72 39.99
CA ARG A 658 56.31 18.85 38.96
C ARG A 658 55.28 18.31 37.97
N SER A 659 54.10 17.88 38.44
CA SER A 659 53.05 17.35 37.55
C SER A 659 52.42 18.42 36.65
N ILE A 660 52.44 19.69 37.06
CA ILE A 660 51.90 20.82 36.28
C ILE A 660 53.01 21.53 35.47
N GLY A 661 54.28 21.14 35.65
CA GLY A 661 55.41 21.74 34.94
C GLY A 661 55.74 23.18 35.38
N LEU A 662 55.43 23.55 36.63
CA LEU A 662 55.66 24.89 37.17
C LEU A 662 56.74 24.92 38.25
N SER A 663 57.46 26.03 38.37
CA SER A 663 58.29 26.28 39.55
C SER A 663 57.41 26.61 40.76
N LYS A 664 57.88 26.30 41.98
CA LYS A 664 57.11 26.53 43.23
C LYS A 664 56.62 27.98 43.37
N SER A 665 57.50 28.95 43.11
CA SER A 665 57.16 30.38 43.21
C SER A 665 56.11 30.79 42.18
N HIS A 666 56.20 30.26 40.95
CA HIS A 666 55.25 30.54 39.88
C HIS A 666 53.88 29.92 40.15
N PHE A 667 53.86 28.67 40.63
CA PHE A 667 52.64 27.97 41.03
C PHE A 667 51.88 28.72 42.13
N HIS A 668 52.56 29.15 43.20
CA HIS A 668 51.91 29.88 44.29
C HIS A 668 51.32 31.22 43.85
N ARG A 669 52.01 31.93 42.94
CA ARG A 669 51.51 33.19 42.38
C ARG A 669 50.22 32.97 41.58
N ILE A 670 50.23 32.04 40.62
CA ILE A 670 49.07 31.74 39.77
C ILE A 670 47.90 31.17 40.59
N TYR A 671 48.16 30.25 41.52
CA TYR A 671 47.10 29.66 42.36
C TYR A 671 46.34 30.74 43.14
N LYS A 672 47.07 31.69 43.75
CA LYS A 672 46.49 32.78 44.52
C LYS A 672 45.74 33.78 43.64
N GLU A 673 46.24 34.02 42.43
CA GLU A 673 45.59 34.87 41.44
C GLU A 673 44.24 34.28 40.97
N PHE A 674 44.16 32.96 40.77
CA PHE A 674 42.91 32.30 40.35
C PHE A 674 41.89 32.11 41.48
N PHE A 675 42.32 31.76 42.68
CA PHE A 675 41.42 31.31 43.74
C PHE A 675 41.35 32.24 44.95
N GLY A 676 42.12 33.33 44.97
CA GLY A 676 42.20 34.27 46.09
C GLY A 676 42.86 33.71 47.36
N THR A 677 43.25 32.43 47.36
CA THR A 677 43.83 31.71 48.51
C THR A 677 45.03 30.88 48.09
N SER A 678 45.77 30.31 49.04
CA SER A 678 46.89 29.44 48.73
C SER A 678 46.45 27.97 48.64
N CYS A 679 47.15 27.16 47.84
CA CYS A 679 46.87 25.72 47.74
C CYS A 679 46.95 25.01 49.11
N LYS A 680 47.87 25.41 49.98
CA LYS A 680 47.96 24.87 51.35
C LYS A 680 46.71 25.20 52.17
N GLU A 681 46.14 26.37 51.96
CA GLU A 681 44.95 26.83 52.67
C GLU A 681 43.70 26.07 52.22
N ASP A 682 43.58 25.76 50.92
CA ASP A 682 42.50 24.90 50.41
C ASP A 682 42.61 23.46 50.91
N ILE A 683 43.83 22.90 51.03
CA ILE A 683 44.03 21.56 51.62
C ILE A 683 43.55 21.55 53.08
N ILE A 684 43.89 22.58 53.86
CA ILE A 684 43.44 22.69 55.25
C ILE A 684 41.92 22.84 55.30
N THR A 685 41.34 23.67 54.44
CA THR A 685 39.89 23.92 54.40
C THR A 685 39.11 22.65 54.06
N SER A 686 39.50 21.95 52.99
CA SER A 686 38.95 20.65 52.58
C SER A 686 38.96 19.64 53.74
N ARG A 687 40.10 19.52 54.45
CA ARG A 687 40.21 18.64 55.62
C ARG A 687 39.29 19.08 56.77
N MET A 688 39.18 20.38 57.04
CA MET A 688 38.33 20.91 58.12
C MET A 688 36.84 20.71 57.85
N ASP A 689 36.42 20.83 56.59
CA ASP A 689 35.04 20.57 56.19
C ASP A 689 34.69 19.08 56.34
N LYS A 690 35.59 18.18 55.95
CA LYS A 690 35.42 16.74 56.20
C LYS A 690 35.43 16.40 57.70
N VAL A 691 36.29 17.02 58.50
CA VAL A 691 36.30 16.85 59.96
C VAL A 691 34.96 17.28 60.55
N ARG A 692 34.44 18.46 60.15
CA ARG A 692 33.15 18.98 60.61
C ARG A 692 32.03 17.98 60.32
N TRP A 693 31.97 17.52 59.08
CA TRP A 693 31.00 16.52 58.65
C TRP A 693 31.10 15.22 59.47
N LEU A 694 32.31 14.70 59.71
CA LEU A 694 32.52 13.48 60.52
C LEU A 694 32.18 13.69 62.00
N LEU A 695 32.42 14.88 62.55
CA LEU A 695 32.05 15.20 63.94
C LEU A 695 30.54 15.29 64.10
N GLU A 696 29.82 15.78 63.09
CA GLU A 696 28.37 15.96 63.08
C GLU A 696 27.59 14.67 62.78
N ASN A 697 28.12 13.83 61.89
CA ASN A 697 27.39 12.69 61.29
C ASN A 697 27.92 11.31 61.68
N THR A 698 28.99 11.21 62.48
CA THR A 698 29.56 9.90 62.88
C THR A 698 29.93 9.85 64.36
N SER A 699 29.98 8.62 64.90
CA SER A 699 30.40 8.33 66.28
C SER A 699 31.92 8.11 66.43
N LEU A 700 32.70 8.22 65.36
CA LEU A 700 34.15 7.95 65.34
C LEU A 700 34.90 8.81 66.37
N SER A 701 35.88 8.27 67.08
CA SER A 701 36.65 9.06 68.04
C SER A 701 37.41 10.21 67.35
N VAL A 702 37.74 11.26 68.11
CA VAL A 702 38.51 12.42 67.59
C VAL A 702 39.85 11.96 66.97
N ALA A 703 40.47 10.92 67.54
CA ALA A 703 41.68 10.32 66.99
C ALA A 703 41.44 9.62 65.63
N GLN A 704 40.34 8.87 65.49
CA GLN A 704 39.97 8.21 64.24
C GLN A 704 39.60 9.22 63.14
N ILE A 705 38.99 10.35 63.51
CA ILE A 705 38.66 11.43 62.57
C ILE A 705 39.92 12.14 62.09
N SER A 706 40.88 12.39 62.99
CA SER A 706 42.20 12.95 62.63
C SER A 706 42.86 12.12 61.53
N GLU A 707 42.89 10.80 61.71
CA GLU A 707 43.50 9.87 60.75
C GLU A 707 42.75 9.86 59.40
N LYS A 708 41.42 9.76 59.41
CA LYS A 708 40.58 9.76 58.19
C LYS A 708 40.59 11.05 57.38
N CYS A 709 41.12 12.13 57.96
CA CYS A 709 41.27 13.43 57.32
C CYS A 709 42.73 13.76 56.98
N GLY A 710 43.64 12.77 57.05
CA GLY A 710 45.03 12.91 56.61
C GLY A 710 45.95 13.66 57.59
N TYR A 711 45.62 13.67 58.88
CA TYR A 711 46.50 14.20 59.93
C TYR A 711 47.29 13.07 60.59
N SER A 712 48.61 13.15 60.53
CA SER A 712 49.54 12.23 61.20
C SER A 712 49.72 12.52 62.69
N ASN A 713 49.32 13.71 63.17
CA ASN A 713 49.47 14.13 64.56
C ASN A 713 48.15 14.72 65.12
N ASN A 714 47.56 14.00 66.08
CA ASN A 714 46.27 14.35 66.68
C ASN A 714 46.32 15.68 67.47
N SER A 715 47.43 15.98 68.14
CA SER A 715 47.61 17.25 68.86
C SER A 715 47.66 18.45 67.91
N HIS A 716 48.32 18.29 66.76
CA HIS A 716 48.35 19.32 65.71
C HIS A 716 46.96 19.55 65.10
N PHE A 717 46.24 18.46 64.81
CA PHE A 717 44.86 18.50 64.35
C PHE A 717 43.93 19.24 65.33
N ILE A 718 43.95 18.87 66.62
CA ILE A 718 43.10 19.50 67.64
C ILE A 718 43.40 21.01 67.74
N ARG A 719 44.69 21.40 67.71
CA ARG A 719 45.08 22.81 67.75
C ARG A 719 44.57 23.57 66.51
N GLN A 720 44.74 23.00 65.32
CA GLN A 720 44.32 23.63 64.07
C GLN A 720 42.79 23.75 63.97
N PHE A 721 42.05 22.72 64.38
CA PHE A 721 40.59 22.76 64.44
C PHE A 721 40.11 23.80 65.46
N SER A 722 40.68 23.81 66.66
CA SER A 722 40.29 24.75 67.72
C SER A 722 40.56 26.20 67.32
N SER A 723 41.68 26.45 66.63
CA SER A 723 42.02 27.78 66.12
C SER A 723 41.04 28.30 65.07
N ARG A 724 40.43 27.43 64.27
CA ARG A 724 39.47 27.84 63.22
C ARG A 724 38.03 27.87 63.67
N MET A 725 37.65 26.93 64.54
CA MET A 725 36.26 26.75 64.96
C MET A 725 35.97 27.38 66.33
N GLY A 726 36.98 27.91 67.02
CA GLY A 726 36.87 28.55 68.34
C GLY A 726 36.64 27.58 69.50
N MET A 727 36.64 26.26 69.25
CA MET A 727 36.42 25.23 70.26
C MET A 727 37.06 23.90 69.86
N THR A 728 37.28 23.01 70.81
CA THR A 728 37.88 21.69 70.55
C THR A 728 36.93 20.79 69.72
N PRO A 729 37.46 19.84 68.93
CA PRO A 729 36.63 18.88 68.17
C PRO A 729 35.58 18.16 69.04
N SER A 730 35.95 17.76 70.26
CA SER A 730 35.04 17.12 71.22
C SER A 730 33.91 18.05 71.66
N ALA A 731 34.22 19.33 71.92
CA ALA A 731 33.21 20.33 72.27
C ALA A 731 32.30 20.64 71.08
N TYR A 732 32.86 20.72 69.87
CA TYR A 732 32.12 20.91 68.64
C TYR A 732 31.12 19.78 68.38
N ARG A 733 31.54 18.51 68.53
CA ARG A 733 30.62 17.36 68.45
C ARG A 733 29.54 17.41 69.52
N LYS A 734 29.86 17.73 70.77
CA LYS A 734 28.84 17.80 71.83
C LYS A 734 27.78 18.85 71.52
N ARG A 735 28.15 19.92 70.80
CA ARG A 735 27.24 21.01 70.42
C ARG A 735 26.42 20.73 69.16
N ASN A 736 27.03 20.13 68.14
CA ASN A 736 26.45 20.05 66.78
C ASN A 736 26.23 18.60 66.28
N GLY A 737 26.68 17.58 67.02
CA GLY A 737 26.49 16.19 66.66
C GLY A 737 25.02 15.78 66.71
N GLN A 738 24.50 15.17 65.64
CA GLN A 738 23.19 14.55 65.70
C GLN A 738 23.22 13.42 66.75
N LYS A 739 22.22 13.39 67.65
CA LYS A 739 21.98 12.23 68.52
C LYS A 739 21.64 11.06 67.60
N SER A 740 22.61 10.19 67.33
CA SER A 740 22.37 8.91 66.66
C SER A 740 21.26 8.19 67.41
N LYS A 741 20.13 7.96 66.74
CA LYS A 741 19.33 6.75 66.98
C LYS A 741 19.97 5.61 66.22
#